data_AF-A0AAU9W6C5-F1
#
_entry.id   AF-A0AAU9W6C5-F1
#
_cell.length_a   1.000
_cell.length_b   1.000
_cell.length_c   1.000
_cell.angle_alpha   90.00
_cell.angle_beta   90.00
_cell.angle_gamma   90.00
#
_symmetry.space_group_name_H-M   'P 1'
#
loop_
_entity.id
_entity.type
_entity.pdbx_description
1 polymer ?
#
loop_
_entity_poly.entity_id
_entity_poly.type
_entity_poly.pdbx_seq_one_letter_code
_entity_poly.pdbx_strand_id
1 'polypeptide(L)'
;MDPGSFENIRRAVKEQHFKDRKVEALKSSLSCAYGYLSGEQVALLIAEFTFDDAKSDALDACAPRIYSITCSQAASILRAFDFKDRRMKAMEAISPHITDNDLSALDSAFKFPDEKRRAKEILMNRRQPGFPPQPGPCPGAGFPGAGFPAPGFPGMPTPQPGAYPPPVPGGSPYPGSAPFGGMGNPYAYPGPGVGPPPYPTGTAPPPPPDGGLGAVVHGVTLKIYLNLLHFLSPCIRMKASVTALVMFMLFMDFSKVASVWDLRNVNVPPSHIPYFLRKKAGKMGLCSNGACQDGENMPCWGYEDDCNPLNQFSKPHCIHLHQSWAKTMEDQVQLFWEQGDFGYIKKMKSQVMELCQPKELGDSSLTCTANLWYCHATNIYFDLKNFNPDATNDRFREDVLKEGEVGGHCHFKKDLHKNQNENKSPLQSWFAELEHYTSLSVKPLQAGLCDVIVNRPTVFMKLDAGINLYHHFCDFVNLYVTQHMNGSLSTDINILMWDTSSLTYRDLFSETWKAFTQHRIIRLSEYAGKRVCFKDAVFSFNPRMIRGLYYNMPLVPSCVGSGLFKAFSEHMLHRLGVIQDNHREDEFRITLLDRSTKYRRILNRDELVGAMMNVPMFKVNIVDYTWKIPFLEQLKITHNSDIFIGIHGAGLAHALFLPDWAVLFELYNTEDPACYSDLARLRGVNYITWEHNEKLYQEDEGHHPTLGAHAKFTNYAFNVDEFMWLVYKAADAVKESRHKLLNSTLSSILNEGSTSKSRDEL
;
A
#
# COMPACT_ATOMS: atom_id res chain seq x y z
N MET A 1 26.03 2.41 1.77
CA MET A 1 25.93 1.65 3.02
C MET A 1 26.83 2.37 4.00
N ASP A 2 26.39 2.60 5.23
CA ASP A 2 27.23 3.34 6.17
C ASP A 2 28.53 2.57 6.48
N PRO A 3 29.64 3.26 6.81
CA PRO A 3 30.93 2.62 7.02
C PRO A 3 30.95 1.56 8.14
N GLY A 4 30.13 1.74 9.18
CA GLY A 4 30.06 0.81 10.31
C GLY A 4 29.41 -0.52 9.92
N SER A 5 28.25 -0.45 9.26
CA SER A 5 27.57 -1.64 8.71
C SER A 5 28.45 -2.34 7.67
N PHE A 6 29.13 -1.58 6.81
CA PHE A 6 30.02 -2.14 5.81
C PHE A 6 31.19 -2.91 6.43
N GLU A 7 31.87 -2.36 7.45
CA GLU A 7 32.97 -3.09 8.10
C GLU A 7 32.53 -4.26 8.94
N ASN A 8 31.28 -4.29 9.41
CA ASN A 8 30.71 -5.49 10.02
C ASN A 8 30.57 -6.62 8.99
N ILE A 9 30.06 -6.33 7.80
CA ILE A 9 29.96 -7.31 6.70
C ILE A 9 31.35 -7.77 6.28
N ARG A 10 32.26 -6.84 6.04
CA ARG A 10 33.62 -7.16 5.59
C ARG A 10 34.37 -8.01 6.62
N ARG A 11 34.20 -7.72 7.92
CA ARG A 11 34.76 -8.52 9.00
C ARG A 11 34.15 -9.93 9.04
N ALA A 12 32.84 -10.07 8.92
CA ALA A 12 32.17 -11.37 8.86
C ALA A 12 32.69 -12.24 7.69
N VAL A 13 32.99 -11.62 6.54
CA VAL A 13 33.63 -12.29 5.40
C VAL A 13 35.08 -12.66 5.70
N LYS A 14 35.85 -11.77 6.33
CA LYS A 14 37.27 -12.03 6.68
C LYS A 14 37.46 -13.15 7.69
N GLU A 15 36.53 -13.29 8.63
CA GLU A 15 36.58 -14.31 9.68
C GLU A 15 36.34 -15.73 9.14
N GLN A 16 35.82 -15.87 7.92
CA GLN A 16 35.66 -17.18 7.27
C GLN A 16 36.93 -17.55 6.48
N HIS A 17 37.31 -18.83 6.53
CA HIS A 17 38.54 -19.31 5.86
C HIS A 17 38.30 -19.93 4.48
N PHE A 18 37.14 -20.58 4.27
CA PHE A 18 36.82 -21.28 3.02
C PHE A 18 35.97 -20.41 2.10
N LYS A 19 36.19 -20.52 0.78
CA LYS A 19 35.56 -19.66 -0.23
C LYS A 19 34.02 -19.69 -0.14
N ASP A 20 33.43 -20.88 -0.01
CA ASP A 20 31.97 -21.04 -0.01
C ASP A 20 31.36 -20.41 1.26
N ARG A 21 32.01 -20.58 2.41
CA ARG A 21 31.62 -19.96 3.68
C ARG A 21 31.80 -18.44 3.66
N LYS A 22 32.83 -17.92 3.00
CA LYS A 22 33.00 -16.48 2.79
C LYS A 22 31.86 -15.90 1.95
N VAL A 23 31.46 -16.58 0.87
CA VAL A 23 30.33 -16.16 0.02
C VAL A 23 29.01 -16.27 0.77
N GLU A 24 28.80 -17.33 1.55
CA GLU A 24 27.61 -17.52 2.38
C GLU A 24 27.51 -16.45 3.47
N ALA A 25 28.61 -16.16 4.17
CA ALA A 25 28.69 -15.08 5.16
C ALA A 25 28.42 -13.72 4.51
N LEU A 26 28.94 -13.47 3.30
CA LEU A 26 28.66 -12.26 2.54
C LEU A 26 27.17 -12.16 2.19
N LYS A 27 26.57 -13.21 1.63
CA LYS A 27 25.14 -13.26 1.27
C LYS A 27 24.25 -13.06 2.49
N SER A 28 24.52 -13.76 3.59
CA SER A 28 23.80 -13.63 4.85
C SER A 28 23.93 -12.22 5.43
N SER A 29 25.15 -11.68 5.50
CA SER A 29 25.38 -10.35 6.05
C SER A 29 24.75 -9.26 5.19
N LEU A 30 24.80 -9.40 3.85
CA LEU A 30 24.12 -8.50 2.93
C LEU A 30 22.60 -8.63 2.98
N SER A 31 22.05 -9.81 3.31
CA SER A 31 20.61 -9.98 3.50
C SER A 31 20.10 -9.25 4.74
N CYS A 32 20.95 -9.13 5.77
CA CYS A 32 20.63 -8.47 7.04
C CYS A 32 21.02 -6.99 7.10
N ALA A 33 21.75 -6.48 6.11
CA ALA A 33 22.26 -5.11 6.10
C ALA A 33 21.35 -4.13 5.34
N TYR A 34 21.22 -2.92 5.89
CA TYR A 34 20.50 -1.81 5.27
C TYR A 34 21.42 -0.94 4.42
N GLY A 35 20.94 -0.53 3.24
CA GLY A 35 21.61 0.41 2.34
C GLY A 35 22.39 -0.24 1.18
N TYR A 36 22.58 0.53 0.10
CA TYR A 36 23.26 0.10 -1.13
C TYR A 36 24.78 0.15 -1.01
N LEU A 37 25.50 -0.72 -1.71
CA LEU A 37 26.96 -0.69 -1.76
C LEU A 37 27.44 0.35 -2.80
N SER A 38 28.44 1.15 -2.43
CA SER A 38 29.17 1.95 -3.41
C SER A 38 30.12 1.07 -4.23
N GLY A 39 30.54 1.53 -5.41
CA GLY A 39 31.48 0.77 -6.23
C GLY A 39 32.82 0.48 -5.53
N GLU A 40 33.28 1.38 -4.66
CA GLU A 40 34.47 1.20 -3.83
C GLU A 40 34.26 0.13 -2.75
N GLN A 41 33.09 0.13 -2.11
CA GLN A 41 32.72 -0.89 -1.12
C GLN A 41 32.65 -2.29 -1.75
N VAL A 42 32.11 -2.40 -2.96
CA VAL A 42 32.09 -3.65 -3.73
C VAL A 42 33.49 -4.11 -4.06
N ALA A 43 34.36 -3.22 -4.55
CA ALA A 43 35.75 -3.55 -4.87
C ALA A 43 36.51 -4.06 -3.63
N LEU A 44 36.29 -3.43 -2.47
CA LEU A 44 36.91 -3.84 -1.20
C LEU A 44 36.40 -5.21 -0.73
N LEU A 45 35.11 -5.53 -0.88
CA LEU A 45 34.57 -6.84 -0.52
C LEU A 45 35.08 -7.94 -1.44
N ILE A 46 35.13 -7.67 -2.75
CA ILE A 46 35.63 -8.65 -3.73
C ILE A 46 37.12 -8.92 -3.49
N ALA A 47 37.90 -7.92 -3.09
CA ALA A 47 39.32 -8.08 -2.77
C ALA A 47 39.58 -9.03 -1.57
N GLU A 48 38.57 -9.34 -0.76
CA GLU A 48 38.69 -10.33 0.33
C GLU A 48 38.69 -11.79 -0.15
N PHE A 49 38.46 -12.01 -1.45
CA PHE A 49 38.44 -13.31 -2.10
C PHE A 49 39.69 -13.49 -2.98
N THR A 50 40.37 -14.62 -2.82
CA THR A 50 41.65 -14.89 -3.48
C THR A 50 41.48 -15.29 -4.95
N PHE A 51 40.46 -16.10 -5.26
CA PHE A 51 40.25 -16.67 -6.59
C PHE A 51 39.07 -16.02 -7.32
N ASP A 52 39.19 -15.89 -8.64
CA ASP A 52 38.22 -15.18 -9.48
C ASP A 52 36.83 -15.83 -9.56
N ASP A 53 36.72 -17.13 -9.32
CA ASP A 53 35.42 -17.82 -9.20
C ASP A 53 34.66 -17.29 -7.97
N ALA A 54 35.32 -17.26 -6.82
CA ALA A 54 34.74 -16.75 -5.58
C ALA A 54 34.52 -15.22 -5.63
N LYS A 55 35.41 -14.47 -6.28
CA LYS A 55 35.20 -13.04 -6.58
C LYS A 55 33.95 -12.83 -7.44
N SER A 56 33.69 -13.72 -8.41
CA SER A 56 32.49 -13.66 -9.24
C SER A 56 31.25 -13.94 -8.42
N ASP A 57 31.26 -14.95 -7.56
CA ASP A 57 30.11 -15.29 -6.71
C ASP A 57 29.83 -14.18 -5.67
N ALA A 58 30.88 -13.56 -5.15
CA ALA A 58 30.78 -12.41 -4.27
C ALA A 58 30.21 -11.18 -4.97
N LEU A 59 30.63 -10.92 -6.21
CA LEU A 59 30.09 -9.85 -7.03
C LEU A 59 28.62 -10.10 -7.39
N ASP A 60 28.26 -11.34 -7.72
CA ASP A 60 26.87 -11.73 -8.02
C ASP A 60 25.96 -11.52 -6.77
N ALA A 61 26.49 -11.72 -5.56
CA ALA A 61 25.80 -11.40 -4.31
C ALA A 61 25.69 -9.89 -4.04
N CYS A 62 26.69 -9.10 -4.45
CA CYS A 62 26.71 -7.65 -4.27
C CYS A 62 25.86 -6.91 -5.30
N ALA A 63 25.79 -7.40 -6.55
CA ALA A 63 25.19 -6.71 -7.69
C ALA A 63 23.75 -6.21 -7.44
N PRO A 64 22.84 -7.00 -6.83
CA PRO A 64 21.49 -6.53 -6.48
C PRO A 64 21.47 -5.36 -5.47
N ARG A 65 22.58 -5.11 -4.78
CA ARG A 65 22.73 -4.03 -3.80
C ARG A 65 23.58 -2.87 -4.33
N ILE A 66 24.02 -2.90 -5.58
CA ILE A 66 24.77 -1.80 -6.20
C ILE A 66 23.78 -0.74 -6.70
N TYR A 67 23.99 0.50 -6.28
CA TYR A 67 23.24 1.63 -6.79
C TYR A 67 24.17 2.62 -7.45
N SER A 68 23.94 2.87 -8.75
CA SER A 68 24.60 3.88 -9.58
C SER A 68 26.13 3.97 -9.40
N ILE A 69 26.88 3.30 -10.27
CA ILE A 69 28.35 3.41 -10.31
C ILE A 69 28.81 4.12 -11.57
N THR A 70 29.95 4.79 -11.50
CA THR A 70 30.60 5.38 -12.69
C THR A 70 31.46 4.34 -13.42
N CYS A 71 31.85 4.63 -14.66
CA CYS A 71 32.79 3.83 -15.44
C CYS A 71 34.14 3.68 -14.73
N SER A 72 34.58 4.70 -13.97
CA SER A 72 35.80 4.63 -13.15
C SER A 72 35.65 3.70 -11.94
N GLN A 73 34.50 3.69 -11.28
CA GLN A 73 34.20 2.78 -10.18
C GLN A 73 34.03 1.34 -10.67
N ALA A 74 33.36 1.15 -11.82
CA ALA A 74 33.29 -0.14 -12.50
C ALA A 74 34.68 -0.66 -12.86
N ALA A 75 35.57 0.20 -13.37
CA ALA A 75 36.95 -0.17 -13.66
C ALA A 75 37.69 -0.66 -12.41
N SER A 76 37.49 -0.04 -11.25
CA SER A 76 38.08 -0.48 -9.97
C SER A 76 37.60 -1.87 -9.55
N ILE A 77 36.32 -2.19 -9.74
CA ILE A 77 35.77 -3.53 -9.49
C ILE A 77 36.37 -4.56 -10.45
N LEU A 78 36.44 -4.24 -11.74
CA LEU A 78 36.90 -5.15 -12.79
C LEU A 78 38.39 -5.49 -12.67
N ARG A 79 39.21 -4.57 -12.14
CA ARG A 79 40.63 -4.81 -11.87
C ARG A 79 40.88 -5.84 -10.77
N ALA A 80 39.88 -6.19 -9.97
CA ALA A 80 40.00 -7.25 -8.98
C ALA A 80 40.07 -8.65 -9.62
N PHE A 81 39.71 -8.80 -10.91
CA PHE A 81 39.70 -10.07 -11.63
C PHE A 81 40.97 -10.24 -12.47
N ASP A 82 41.64 -11.38 -12.29
CA ASP A 82 42.88 -11.74 -12.97
C ASP A 82 42.61 -12.34 -14.37
N PHE A 83 41.57 -13.16 -14.49
CA PHE A 83 41.21 -13.89 -15.70
C PHE A 83 40.19 -13.14 -16.58
N LYS A 84 40.46 -13.11 -17.89
CA LYS A 84 39.65 -12.44 -18.91
C LYS A 84 38.16 -12.84 -18.85
N ASP A 85 37.86 -14.14 -18.80
CA ASP A 85 36.47 -14.61 -18.87
C ASP A 85 35.65 -14.20 -17.63
N ARG A 86 36.29 -14.22 -16.46
CA ARG A 86 35.66 -13.80 -15.19
C ARG A 86 35.48 -12.29 -15.14
N ARG A 87 36.45 -11.52 -15.62
CA ARG A 87 36.34 -10.06 -15.78
C ARG A 87 35.20 -9.68 -16.73
N MET A 88 35.00 -10.41 -17.82
CA MET A 88 33.87 -10.15 -18.73
C MET A 88 32.53 -10.50 -18.10
N LYS A 89 32.43 -11.61 -17.37
CA LYS A 89 31.21 -11.96 -16.60
C LYS A 89 30.89 -10.88 -15.55
N ALA A 90 31.91 -10.37 -14.88
CA ALA A 90 31.77 -9.26 -13.94
C ALA A 90 31.28 -7.97 -14.61
N MET A 91 31.79 -7.66 -15.81
CA MET A 91 31.32 -6.51 -16.60
C MET A 91 29.83 -6.65 -16.96
N GLU A 92 29.38 -7.83 -17.36
CA GLU A 92 27.97 -8.10 -17.66
C GLU A 92 27.10 -7.90 -16.41
N ALA A 93 27.54 -8.38 -15.24
CA ALA A 93 26.81 -8.26 -13.98
C ALA A 93 26.66 -6.81 -13.48
N ILE A 94 27.70 -5.98 -13.59
CA ILE A 94 27.65 -4.59 -13.11
C ILE A 94 27.18 -3.59 -14.16
N SER A 95 27.21 -3.95 -15.45
CA SER A 95 26.84 -3.05 -16.55
C SER A 95 25.50 -2.36 -16.36
N PRO A 96 24.42 -3.01 -15.85
CA PRO A 96 23.14 -2.34 -15.66
C PRO A 96 23.27 -1.13 -14.73
N HIS A 97 24.16 -1.20 -13.74
CA HIS A 97 24.31 -0.19 -12.69
C HIS A 97 25.22 1.00 -13.09
N ILE A 98 25.80 1.00 -14.30
CA ILE A 98 26.71 2.06 -14.77
C ILE A 98 25.93 3.24 -15.37
N THR A 99 26.06 4.43 -14.78
CA THR A 99 25.22 5.59 -15.11
C THR A 99 25.84 6.58 -16.10
N ASP A 100 27.17 6.62 -16.21
CA ASP A 100 27.90 7.47 -17.15
C ASP A 100 28.42 6.66 -18.36
N ASN A 101 28.97 7.36 -19.36
CA ASN A 101 29.54 6.76 -20.57
C ASN A 101 31.02 7.14 -20.74
N ASP A 102 31.77 7.30 -19.65
CA ASP A 102 33.23 7.54 -19.70
C ASP A 102 33.98 6.25 -20.08
N LEU A 103 33.95 5.94 -21.37
CA LEU A 103 34.60 4.78 -21.94
C LEU A 103 36.13 4.80 -21.75
N SER A 104 36.72 5.98 -21.56
CA SER A 104 38.17 6.11 -21.37
C SER A 104 38.60 5.59 -20.00
N ALA A 105 37.80 5.89 -18.96
CA ALA A 105 37.98 5.34 -17.63
C ALA A 105 37.72 3.83 -17.60
N LEU A 106 36.71 3.34 -18.32
CA LEU A 106 36.40 1.91 -18.40
C LEU A 106 37.48 1.11 -19.14
N ASP A 107 38.02 1.65 -20.24
CA ASP A 107 39.10 1.02 -21.02
C ASP A 107 40.37 0.77 -20.19
N SER A 108 40.57 1.54 -19.11
CA SER A 108 41.71 1.37 -18.20
C SER A 108 41.68 0.07 -17.38
N ALA A 109 40.55 -0.64 -17.35
CA ALA A 109 40.43 -1.95 -16.68
C ALA A 109 40.84 -3.14 -17.58
N PHE A 110 41.05 -2.92 -18.88
CA PHE A 110 41.27 -3.99 -19.86
C PHE A 110 42.62 -3.85 -20.57
N LYS A 111 43.34 -4.96 -20.67
CA LYS A 111 44.68 -5.00 -21.29
C LYS A 111 44.59 -5.20 -22.81
N PHE A 112 43.63 -5.99 -23.29
CA PHE A 112 43.55 -6.39 -24.70
C PHE A 112 42.47 -5.62 -25.49
N PRO A 113 42.71 -5.28 -26.78
CA PRO A 113 41.75 -4.55 -27.62
C PRO A 113 40.38 -5.23 -27.75
N ASP A 114 40.32 -6.57 -27.78
CA ASP A 114 39.07 -7.31 -27.90
C ASP A 114 38.20 -7.20 -26.64
N GLU A 115 38.80 -7.14 -25.45
CA GLU A 115 38.07 -6.93 -24.20
C GLU A 115 37.44 -5.52 -24.17
N LYS A 116 38.20 -4.50 -24.59
CA LYS A 116 37.71 -3.11 -24.69
C LYS A 116 36.52 -3.00 -25.63
N ARG A 117 36.58 -3.69 -26.78
CA ARG A 117 35.47 -3.71 -27.76
C ARG A 117 34.21 -4.33 -27.14
N ARG A 118 34.34 -5.52 -26.54
CA ARG A 118 33.21 -6.23 -25.93
C ARG A 118 32.62 -5.48 -24.73
N ALA A 119 33.46 -4.87 -23.89
CA ALA A 119 32.99 -4.05 -22.76
C ALA A 119 32.19 -2.82 -23.23
N LYS A 120 32.62 -2.16 -24.31
CA LYS A 120 31.86 -1.07 -24.95
C LYS A 120 30.53 -1.53 -25.50
N GLU A 121 30.49 -2.69 -26.17
CA GLU A 121 29.25 -3.28 -26.67
C GLU A 121 28.26 -3.60 -25.54
N ILE A 122 28.74 -4.19 -24.44
CA ILE A 122 27.91 -4.47 -23.26
C ILE A 122 27.36 -3.17 -22.67
N LEU A 123 28.22 -2.16 -22.51
CA LEU A 123 27.80 -0.88 -21.94
C LEU A 123 26.78 -0.15 -22.85
N MET A 124 26.98 -0.15 -24.17
CA MET A 124 26.07 0.52 -25.11
C MET A 124 24.72 -0.19 -25.24
N ASN A 125 24.68 -1.51 -25.01
CA ASN A 125 23.46 -2.31 -25.06
C ASN A 125 22.82 -2.53 -23.67
N ARG A 126 23.33 -1.87 -22.62
CA ARG A 126 22.85 -2.07 -21.25
C ARG A 126 21.41 -1.60 -21.09
N ARG A 127 20.61 -2.40 -20.40
CA ARG A 127 19.32 -1.95 -19.84
C ARG A 127 19.62 -1.41 -18.46
N GLN A 128 19.35 -0.13 -18.21
CA GLN A 128 19.44 0.41 -16.86
C GLN A 128 18.35 -0.27 -16.00
N PRO A 129 18.70 -0.90 -14.87
CA PRO A 129 17.76 -1.56 -14.01
C PRO A 129 16.97 -0.49 -13.26
N GLY A 130 15.66 -0.72 -13.12
CA GLY A 130 14.91 -0.05 -12.06
C GLY A 130 15.44 -0.46 -10.68
N PHE A 131 15.07 0.28 -9.64
CA PHE A 131 15.50 0.03 -8.26
C PHE A 131 15.37 -1.45 -7.87
N PRO A 132 16.45 -2.13 -7.42
CA PRO A 132 16.34 -3.46 -6.88
C PRO A 132 15.63 -3.44 -5.52
N PRO A 133 14.78 -4.44 -5.21
CA PRO A 133 14.06 -4.50 -3.94
C PRO A 133 15.01 -4.69 -2.76
N GLN A 134 14.74 -3.97 -1.66
CA GLN A 134 15.40 -4.19 -0.37
C GLN A 134 14.94 -5.56 0.20
N PRO A 135 15.85 -6.45 0.65
CA PRO A 135 15.52 -7.58 1.51
C PRO A 135 14.89 -7.10 2.82
N GLY A 136 13.86 -7.82 3.26
CA GLY A 136 13.22 -7.63 4.56
C GLY A 136 14.12 -8.10 5.72
N PRO A 137 13.74 -7.80 6.98
CA PRO A 137 14.50 -8.20 8.14
C PRO A 137 14.46 -9.73 8.34
N CYS A 138 15.63 -10.38 8.47
CA CYS A 138 15.72 -11.78 8.87
C CYS A 138 15.65 -11.94 10.41
N PRO A 139 14.99 -13.00 10.93
CA PRO A 139 14.95 -13.32 12.34
C PRO A 139 16.18 -14.13 12.78
N GLY A 140 16.80 -13.75 13.91
CA GLY A 140 17.70 -14.64 14.66
C GLY A 140 19.19 -14.49 14.37
N ALA A 141 19.79 -13.36 14.75
CA ALA A 141 21.21 -13.31 15.13
C ALA A 141 21.35 -12.37 16.31
N GLY A 142 21.47 -12.93 17.52
CA GLY A 142 21.83 -12.16 18.69
C GLY A 142 23.23 -11.55 18.49
N PHE A 143 23.33 -10.24 18.58
CA PHE A 143 24.62 -9.55 18.66
C PHE A 143 25.23 -9.83 20.03
N PRO A 144 26.42 -10.46 20.15
CA PRO A 144 27.15 -10.43 21.40
C PRO A 144 27.85 -9.08 21.52
N GLY A 145 27.57 -8.40 22.64
CA GLY A 145 28.30 -7.21 23.06
C GLY A 145 29.79 -7.49 23.28
N ALA A 146 30.57 -6.41 23.21
CA ALA A 146 32.00 -6.40 23.42
C ALA A 146 32.41 -6.98 24.80
N GLY A 147 33.41 -7.88 24.79
CA GLY A 147 34.12 -8.35 25.99
C GLY A 147 35.10 -9.51 25.69
N PHE A 148 36.41 -9.24 25.72
CA PHE A 148 37.51 -10.24 25.77
C PHE A 148 37.72 -10.75 27.23
N PRO A 149 38.52 -11.83 27.53
CA PRO A 149 39.11 -12.91 26.70
C PRO A 149 39.01 -14.35 27.32
N ALA A 150 39.59 -15.34 26.62
CA ALA A 150 40.31 -16.56 27.08
C ALA A 150 39.72 -17.95 26.65
N PRO A 151 40.56 -19.00 26.44
CA PRO A 151 40.55 -19.85 25.24
C PRO A 151 40.36 -21.37 25.47
N GLY A 152 40.10 -22.16 24.40
CA GLY A 152 40.37 -23.60 24.43
C GLY A 152 39.79 -24.50 23.31
N PHE A 153 40.62 -24.76 22.29
CA PHE A 153 40.98 -26.08 21.69
C PHE A 153 39.90 -27.03 21.04
N PRO A 154 40.32 -28.00 20.16
CA PRO A 154 39.73 -28.24 18.83
C PRO A 154 39.44 -29.74 18.53
N GLY A 155 38.97 -30.05 17.31
CA GLY A 155 39.02 -31.40 16.71
C GLY A 155 37.74 -31.74 15.93
N MET A 156 37.76 -31.64 14.59
CA MET A 156 38.01 -32.71 13.58
C MET A 156 36.81 -33.65 13.35
N PRO A 157 36.63 -34.30 12.17
CA PRO A 157 37.05 -33.95 10.80
C PRO A 157 35.90 -34.11 9.74
N THR A 158 36.10 -33.51 8.57
CA THR A 158 35.28 -33.66 7.35
C THR A 158 35.75 -34.83 6.44
N PRO A 159 34.91 -35.25 5.47
CA PRO A 159 34.81 -36.62 4.96
C PRO A 159 35.60 -36.86 3.66
N GLN A 160 35.61 -38.12 3.20
CA GLN A 160 36.14 -38.50 1.89
C GLN A 160 35.09 -39.20 1.01
N PRO A 161 35.20 -39.07 -0.33
CA PRO A 161 34.07 -39.13 -1.26
C PRO A 161 34.12 -40.35 -2.19
N GLY A 162 32.95 -40.87 -2.57
CA GLY A 162 32.80 -41.90 -3.61
C GLY A 162 32.38 -41.30 -4.95
N ALA A 163 33.17 -41.56 -5.98
CA ALA A 163 33.11 -40.98 -7.30
C ALA A 163 31.98 -41.54 -8.22
N TYR A 164 31.51 -40.69 -9.13
CA TYR A 164 30.69 -41.03 -10.30
C TYR A 164 31.55 -41.58 -11.46
N PRO A 165 30.96 -42.33 -12.40
CA PRO A 165 31.42 -42.39 -13.78
C PRO A 165 30.61 -41.47 -14.75
N PRO A 166 31.20 -41.03 -15.88
CA PRO A 166 30.72 -39.94 -16.75
C PRO A 166 29.90 -40.41 -18.00
N PRO A 167 29.42 -39.49 -18.87
CA PRO A 167 28.19 -39.64 -19.66
C PRO A 167 28.40 -40.11 -21.11
N VAL A 168 27.29 -40.46 -21.77
CA VAL A 168 27.22 -40.75 -23.21
C VAL A 168 26.50 -39.60 -23.94
N PRO A 169 27.05 -39.04 -25.04
CA PRO A 169 26.49 -37.88 -25.74
C PRO A 169 25.61 -38.24 -26.95
N GLY A 170 24.64 -37.38 -27.26
CA GLY A 170 24.10 -37.23 -28.62
C GLY A 170 22.59 -37.40 -28.74
N GLY A 171 21.90 -36.28 -29.02
CA GLY A 171 20.50 -36.28 -29.44
C GLY A 171 19.84 -34.93 -29.25
N SER A 172 20.07 -33.99 -30.17
CA SER A 172 19.06 -32.97 -30.46
C SER A 172 17.91 -33.67 -31.16
N PRO A 173 16.65 -33.40 -30.76
CA PRO A 173 15.83 -32.67 -31.71
C PRO A 173 14.88 -31.69 -31.01
N TYR A 174 14.95 -30.42 -31.38
CA TYR A 174 13.72 -29.62 -31.43
C TYR A 174 12.80 -30.23 -32.50
N PRO A 175 11.50 -30.37 -32.20
CA PRO A 175 10.46 -29.91 -33.09
C PRO A 175 9.88 -28.65 -32.45
N GLY A 176 9.86 -27.50 -33.13
CA GLY A 176 9.03 -27.34 -34.31
C GLY A 176 7.73 -26.68 -33.85
N SER A 177 7.74 -25.34 -33.84
CA SER A 177 6.57 -24.49 -33.70
C SER A 177 5.58 -24.72 -34.86
N ALA A 178 4.30 -24.88 -34.54
CA ALA A 178 3.19 -24.68 -35.45
C ALA A 178 1.88 -24.36 -34.68
N PRO A 179 0.91 -23.70 -35.32
CA PRO A 179 0.08 -22.68 -34.69
C PRO A 179 -1.34 -23.16 -34.35
N PHE A 180 -1.91 -22.62 -33.28
CA PHE A 180 -3.36 -22.50 -33.09
C PHE A 180 -3.62 -21.02 -32.75
N GLY A 181 -4.39 -20.25 -33.50
CA GLY A 181 -5.62 -20.62 -34.21
C GLY A 181 -6.79 -20.15 -33.35
N GLY A 182 -7.27 -18.94 -33.63
CA GLY A 182 -8.28 -18.13 -32.95
C GLY A 182 -9.30 -18.84 -32.05
N MET A 183 -9.39 -18.34 -30.81
CA MET A 183 -10.67 -18.18 -30.12
C MET A 183 -10.81 -16.72 -29.70
N GLY A 184 -11.92 -16.14 -30.12
CA GLY A 184 -12.22 -14.72 -30.00
C GLY A 184 -12.27 -14.24 -28.56
N ASN A 185 -11.77 -13.01 -28.38
CA ASN A 185 -11.92 -12.21 -27.19
C ASN A 185 -13.42 -11.88 -26.96
N PRO A 186 -14.04 -12.28 -25.83
CA PRO A 186 -15.43 -11.91 -25.52
C PRO A 186 -15.62 -10.45 -25.11
N TYR A 187 -14.56 -9.64 -25.07
CA TYR A 187 -14.59 -8.24 -24.63
C TYR A 187 -13.99 -7.29 -25.66
N ALA A 188 -14.41 -7.41 -26.92
CA ALA A 188 -14.19 -6.38 -27.93
C ALA A 188 -15.33 -5.36 -27.88
N TYR A 189 -15.07 -4.16 -27.35
CA TYR A 189 -15.94 -3.00 -27.57
C TYR A 189 -15.71 -2.45 -29.00
N PRO A 190 -16.78 -2.05 -29.71
CA PRO A 190 -16.68 -1.62 -31.10
C PRO A 190 -15.98 -0.27 -31.25
N GLY A 191 -15.15 -0.15 -32.30
CA GLY A 191 -14.48 1.09 -32.69
C GLY A 191 -15.46 2.19 -33.14
N PRO A 192 -15.01 3.45 -33.22
CA PRO A 192 -15.87 4.60 -33.43
C PRO A 192 -16.27 4.69 -34.91
N GLY A 193 -17.56 4.57 -35.19
CA GLY A 193 -18.06 4.78 -36.55
C GLY A 193 -19.42 4.18 -36.89
N VAL A 194 -20.42 4.27 -36.00
CA VAL A 194 -21.82 4.04 -36.38
C VAL A 194 -22.70 4.97 -35.55
N GLY A 195 -23.43 5.87 -36.21
CA GLY A 195 -24.39 6.77 -35.57
C GLY A 195 -25.59 6.01 -34.98
N PRO A 196 -26.32 6.60 -34.02
CA PRO A 196 -27.44 5.91 -33.37
C PRO A 196 -28.64 5.74 -34.32
N PRO A 197 -29.47 4.70 -34.13
CA PRO A 197 -30.68 4.50 -34.93
C PRO A 197 -31.74 5.58 -34.61
N PRO A 198 -32.65 5.88 -35.54
CA PRO A 198 -33.67 6.91 -35.33
C PRO A 198 -34.72 6.46 -34.31
N TYR A 199 -35.12 7.37 -33.42
CA TYR A 199 -36.28 7.18 -32.55
C TYR A 199 -37.59 7.17 -33.38
N PRO A 200 -38.58 6.34 -32.99
CA PRO A 200 -39.90 6.35 -33.60
C PRO A 200 -40.58 7.71 -33.41
N THR A 201 -41.18 8.20 -34.49
CA THR A 201 -42.00 9.41 -34.55
C THR A 201 -43.20 9.32 -33.62
N GLY A 202 -43.38 10.27 -32.69
CA GLY A 202 -44.70 10.47 -32.07
C GLY A 202 -44.83 11.03 -30.65
N THR A 203 -43.78 11.39 -29.92
CA THR A 203 -43.95 11.99 -28.57
C THR A 203 -43.01 13.17 -28.33
N ALA A 204 -43.59 14.32 -28.00
CA ALA A 204 -42.87 15.55 -27.68
C ALA A 204 -42.39 15.56 -26.21
N PRO A 205 -41.15 15.97 -25.91
CA PRO A 205 -40.70 16.23 -24.54
C PRO A 205 -41.06 17.66 -24.07
N PRO A 206 -41.21 17.88 -22.75
CA PRO A 206 -41.58 19.17 -22.16
C PRO A 206 -40.42 20.20 -22.20
N PRO A 207 -40.71 21.51 -22.10
CA PRO A 207 -39.70 22.56 -22.24
C PRO A 207 -38.77 22.66 -21.03
N PRO A 208 -37.52 23.12 -21.22
CA PRO A 208 -36.58 23.37 -20.13
C PRO A 208 -36.95 24.64 -19.35
N PRO A 209 -36.74 24.69 -18.02
CA PRO A 209 -36.90 25.92 -17.28
C PRO A 209 -35.72 26.88 -17.56
N ASP A 210 -36.11 28.13 -17.75
CA ASP A 210 -35.30 29.30 -18.10
C ASP A 210 -34.05 29.51 -17.22
N GLY A 211 -32.99 29.98 -17.88
CA GLY A 211 -31.85 30.59 -17.22
C GLY A 211 -32.22 31.91 -16.56
N GLY A 212 -31.84 32.06 -15.30
CA GLY A 212 -31.86 33.32 -14.57
C GLY A 212 -30.44 33.84 -14.35
N LEU A 213 -30.11 34.95 -15.01
CA LEU A 213 -29.03 35.85 -14.64
C LEU A 213 -29.14 36.27 -13.17
N GLY A 214 -28.02 36.42 -12.47
CA GLY A 214 -27.97 37.27 -11.27
C GLY A 214 -26.98 36.85 -10.19
N ALA A 215 -25.67 36.97 -10.45
CA ALA A 215 -24.67 37.02 -9.39
C ALA A 215 -23.55 38.01 -9.76
N VAL A 216 -23.93 39.24 -10.03
CA VAL A 216 -23.03 40.41 -9.96
C VAL A 216 -23.77 41.45 -9.11
N VAL A 217 -23.01 42.15 -8.27
CA VAL A 217 -23.43 43.18 -7.31
C VAL A 217 -23.81 42.66 -5.90
N HIS A 218 -22.82 42.11 -5.20
CA HIS A 218 -22.77 42.18 -3.73
C HIS A 218 -21.54 42.96 -3.29
N GLY A 219 -21.77 44.20 -2.85
CA GLY A 219 -20.73 45.08 -2.31
C GLY A 219 -21.22 46.51 -2.06
N VAL A 220 -22.24 46.98 -2.79
CA VAL A 220 -22.74 48.36 -2.68
C VAL A 220 -24.13 48.45 -2.03
N THR A 221 -24.92 47.37 -2.01
CA THR A 221 -26.34 47.42 -1.62
C THR A 221 -26.59 47.41 -0.11
N LEU A 222 -25.66 46.93 0.72
CA LEU A 222 -25.85 46.87 2.18
C LEU A 222 -25.67 48.24 2.86
N LYS A 223 -24.87 49.15 2.26
CA LYS A 223 -24.73 50.53 2.73
C LYS A 223 -25.94 51.42 2.36
N ILE A 224 -26.69 51.06 1.32
CA ILE A 224 -27.90 51.79 0.91
C ILE A 224 -29.10 51.37 1.77
N TYR A 225 -29.20 50.08 2.14
CA TYR A 225 -30.30 49.58 2.99
C TYR A 225 -30.24 50.10 4.44
N LEU A 226 -29.04 50.28 5.00
CA LEU A 226 -28.88 50.82 6.36
C LEU A 226 -29.17 52.33 6.46
N ASN A 227 -28.98 53.09 5.37
CA ASN A 227 -29.27 54.54 5.35
C ASN A 227 -30.75 54.86 5.05
N LEU A 228 -31.52 53.96 4.44
CA LEU A 228 -32.96 54.15 4.19
C LEU A 228 -33.85 53.85 5.41
N LEU A 229 -33.32 53.21 6.45
CA LEU A 229 -34.07 52.90 7.67
C LEU A 229 -34.32 54.13 8.55
N HIS A 230 -33.68 55.28 8.30
CA HIS A 230 -33.90 56.52 9.05
C HIS A 230 -35.17 57.30 8.69
N PHE A 231 -35.86 56.97 7.59
CA PHE A 231 -37.04 57.70 7.09
C PHE A 231 -38.36 56.91 7.16
N LEU A 232 -38.39 55.72 7.78
CA LEU A 232 -39.61 54.91 7.87
C LEU A 232 -40.23 54.95 9.27
N SER A 233 -41.55 55.15 9.30
CA SER A 233 -42.40 55.22 10.49
C SER A 233 -42.20 53.99 11.42
N PRO A 234 -42.25 54.16 12.76
CA PRO A 234 -41.92 53.12 13.74
C PRO A 234 -42.67 51.78 13.56
N CYS A 235 -43.84 51.79 12.93
CA CYS A 235 -44.62 50.58 12.64
C CYS A 235 -44.00 49.67 11.54
N ILE A 236 -43.22 50.23 10.61
CA ILE A 236 -42.61 49.48 9.50
C ILE A 236 -41.28 48.82 9.93
N ARG A 237 -40.54 49.45 10.85
CA ARG A 237 -39.32 48.88 11.44
C ARG A 237 -39.59 47.57 12.19
N MET A 238 -40.74 47.47 12.88
CA MET A 238 -41.10 46.26 13.61
C MET A 238 -41.43 45.10 12.67
N LYS A 239 -42.13 45.34 11.56
CA LYS A 239 -42.46 44.30 10.56
C LYS A 239 -41.23 43.82 9.79
N ALA A 240 -40.30 44.72 9.43
CA ALA A 240 -39.06 44.35 8.74
C ALA A 240 -38.13 43.51 9.64
N SER A 241 -37.99 43.87 10.93
CA SER A 241 -37.22 43.08 11.90
C SER A 241 -37.82 41.71 12.16
N VAL A 242 -39.16 41.59 12.26
CA VAL A 242 -39.82 40.29 12.45
C VAL A 242 -39.66 39.41 11.22
N THR A 243 -39.75 39.96 10.01
CA THR A 243 -39.57 39.20 8.76
C THR A 243 -38.12 38.71 8.60
N ALA A 244 -37.14 39.54 8.95
CA ALA A 244 -35.73 39.15 8.98
C ALA A 244 -35.45 38.08 10.04
N LEU A 245 -36.09 38.19 11.22
CA LEU A 245 -35.98 37.19 12.29
C LEU A 245 -36.60 35.84 11.87
N VAL A 246 -37.75 35.86 11.20
CA VAL A 246 -38.42 34.65 10.68
C VAL A 246 -37.62 34.02 9.56
N MET A 247 -37.07 34.81 8.62
CA MET A 247 -36.18 34.28 7.57
C MET A 247 -34.88 33.71 8.17
N PHE A 248 -34.33 34.35 9.21
CA PHE A 248 -33.16 33.84 9.93
C PHE A 248 -33.47 32.57 10.72
N MET A 249 -34.63 32.47 11.35
CA MET A 249 -35.10 31.24 12.01
C MET A 249 -35.35 30.12 11.00
N LEU A 250 -35.97 30.42 9.85
CA LEU A 250 -36.16 29.46 8.77
C LEU A 250 -34.82 29.02 8.15
N PHE A 251 -33.82 29.91 8.04
CA PHE A 251 -32.47 29.57 7.61
C PHE A 251 -31.72 28.72 8.66
N MET A 252 -31.90 29.01 9.94
CA MET A 252 -31.38 28.23 11.07
C MET A 252 -32.01 26.83 11.11
N ASP A 253 -33.31 26.72 10.85
CA ASP A 253 -34.01 25.45 10.73
C ASP A 253 -33.61 24.70 9.46
N PHE A 254 -33.41 25.36 8.33
CA PHE A 254 -32.89 24.73 7.11
C PHE A 254 -31.46 24.24 7.27
N SER A 255 -30.61 24.96 8.00
CA SER A 255 -29.24 24.53 8.28
C SER A 255 -29.19 23.42 9.33
N LYS A 256 -30.08 23.40 10.33
CA LYS A 256 -30.29 22.23 11.21
C LYS A 256 -30.81 21.02 10.44
N VAL A 257 -31.78 21.20 9.54
CA VAL A 257 -32.33 20.13 8.70
C VAL A 257 -31.25 19.61 7.73
N ALA A 258 -30.52 20.46 7.01
CA ALA A 258 -29.40 20.04 6.16
C ALA A 258 -28.33 19.25 6.94
N SER A 259 -28.09 19.63 8.19
CA SER A 259 -27.14 18.95 9.07
C SER A 259 -27.62 17.58 9.60
N VAL A 260 -28.94 17.39 9.75
CA VAL A 260 -29.58 16.11 10.11
C VAL A 260 -29.74 15.19 8.88
N TRP A 261 -29.93 15.76 7.69
CA TRP A 261 -29.96 15.01 6.42
C TRP A 261 -28.58 14.46 6.04
N ASP A 262 -27.49 15.17 6.37
CA ASP A 262 -26.10 14.75 6.14
C ASP A 262 -25.61 13.67 7.13
N LEU A 263 -26.39 13.34 8.18
CA LEU A 263 -26.08 12.24 9.10
C LEU A 263 -26.73 10.91 8.68
N ARG A 264 -27.90 10.95 8.02
CA ARG A 264 -28.54 9.76 7.43
C ARG A 264 -27.84 9.27 6.16
N ASN A 265 -26.94 10.08 5.58
CA ASN A 265 -26.23 9.79 4.33
C ASN A 265 -24.79 9.28 4.53
N VAL A 266 -24.28 9.16 5.77
CA VAL A 266 -22.95 8.60 5.98
C VAL A 266 -23.04 7.08 5.89
N ASN A 267 -22.82 6.54 4.69
CA ASN A 267 -22.75 5.10 4.44
C ASN A 267 -21.49 4.51 5.12
N VAL A 268 -21.55 4.24 6.41
CA VAL A 268 -20.46 3.65 7.21
C VAL A 268 -21.02 2.52 8.08
N PRO A 269 -20.20 1.53 8.47
CA PRO A 269 -20.66 0.45 9.33
C PRO A 269 -21.33 0.99 10.60
N PRO A 270 -22.40 0.34 11.11
CA PRO A 270 -23.05 0.76 12.34
C PRO A 270 -22.09 0.91 13.53
N SER A 271 -21.09 0.01 13.64
CA SER A 271 -20.02 0.05 14.64
C SER A 271 -19.16 1.32 14.57
N HIS A 272 -19.10 1.99 13.42
CA HIS A 272 -18.26 3.17 13.21
C HIS A 272 -19.00 4.48 13.45
N ILE A 273 -20.34 4.46 13.46
CA ILE A 273 -21.17 5.66 13.59
C ILE A 273 -20.75 6.54 14.78
N PRO A 274 -20.57 6.02 16.02
CA PRO A 274 -20.21 6.85 17.17
C PRO A 274 -18.94 7.68 16.95
N TYR A 275 -17.93 7.07 16.32
CA TYR A 275 -16.64 7.67 16.02
C TYR A 275 -16.71 8.76 14.93
N PHE A 276 -17.65 8.63 13.98
CA PHE A 276 -17.90 9.66 12.96
C PHE A 276 -18.71 10.84 13.49
N LEU A 277 -19.68 10.58 14.37
CA LEU A 277 -20.56 11.62 14.92
C LEU A 277 -19.82 12.59 15.84
N ARG A 278 -18.78 12.14 16.56
CA ARG A 278 -17.93 13.00 17.41
C ARG A 278 -17.44 14.25 16.67
N LYS A 279 -16.98 14.09 15.43
CA LYS A 279 -16.43 15.18 14.62
C LYS A 279 -17.47 16.22 14.19
N LYS A 280 -18.74 15.82 13.99
CA LYS A 280 -19.83 16.73 13.60
C LYS A 280 -20.48 17.41 14.81
N ALA A 281 -20.56 16.74 15.96
CA ALA A 281 -21.07 17.32 17.21
C ALA A 281 -20.29 18.57 17.64
N GLY A 282 -18.96 18.57 17.49
CA GLY A 282 -18.11 19.73 17.79
C GLY A 282 -18.23 20.91 16.80
N LYS A 283 -18.54 20.66 15.53
CA LYS A 283 -18.63 21.71 14.49
C LYS A 283 -20.03 22.34 14.34
N MET A 284 -21.09 21.63 14.72
CA MET A 284 -22.48 22.06 14.47
C MET A 284 -23.18 22.72 15.67
N GLY A 285 -22.52 22.87 16.83
CA GLY A 285 -23.14 23.50 18.00
C GLY A 285 -24.42 22.80 18.51
N LEU A 286 -24.64 21.55 18.08
CA LEU A 286 -25.80 20.72 18.45
C LEU A 286 -25.81 20.33 19.92
N CYS A 287 -24.72 20.60 20.64
CA CYS A 287 -24.65 20.52 22.09
C CYS A 287 -25.09 21.85 22.71
N SER A 288 -26.33 22.27 22.45
CA SER A 288 -27.00 23.32 23.21
C SER A 288 -28.10 22.65 24.03
N ASN A 289 -27.94 22.65 25.36
CA ASN A 289 -28.78 22.04 26.40
C ASN A 289 -28.31 20.68 26.96
N GLY A 290 -27.01 20.48 27.18
CA GLY A 290 -26.52 19.43 28.10
C GLY A 290 -26.77 17.97 27.68
N ALA A 291 -27.17 17.72 26.43
CA ALA A 291 -27.43 16.38 25.90
C ALA A 291 -26.22 15.70 25.26
N CYS A 292 -25.09 16.39 25.16
CA CYS A 292 -23.79 15.77 24.90
C CYS A 292 -23.17 15.52 26.27
N GLN A 293 -23.09 14.26 26.69
CA GLN A 293 -22.22 13.90 27.80
C GLN A 293 -20.83 14.49 27.54
N ASP A 294 -20.23 15.06 28.57
CA ASP A 294 -18.97 15.81 28.51
C ASP A 294 -17.94 15.16 27.58
N GLY A 295 -17.22 15.98 26.81
CA GLY A 295 -16.32 15.55 25.73
C GLY A 295 -15.22 14.55 26.11
N GLU A 296 -15.04 14.27 27.40
CA GLU A 296 -14.09 13.29 27.92
C GLU A 296 -14.51 11.83 27.67
N ASN A 297 -15.82 11.52 27.54
CA ASN A 297 -16.33 10.14 27.44
C ASN A 297 -16.83 9.71 26.04
N MET A 298 -16.64 10.53 25.00
CA MET A 298 -17.08 10.16 23.64
C MET A 298 -16.10 9.20 22.93
N PRO A 299 -16.59 8.17 22.21
CA PRO A 299 -15.76 7.32 21.35
C PRO A 299 -14.97 8.12 20.31
N CYS A 300 -13.70 7.76 20.08
CA CYS A 300 -12.80 8.41 19.12
C CYS A 300 -11.91 7.42 18.38
N TRP A 301 -11.41 7.81 17.21
CA TRP A 301 -10.52 6.94 16.43
C TRP A 301 -9.16 6.79 17.10
N GLY A 302 -8.72 7.78 17.88
CA GLY A 302 -7.46 7.77 18.62
C GLY A 302 -6.46 8.81 18.14
N TYR A 303 -6.61 9.28 16.90
CA TYR A 303 -5.75 10.32 16.36
C TYR A 303 -6.21 11.74 16.72
N GLU A 304 -7.41 11.91 17.29
CA GLU A 304 -7.88 13.22 17.76
C GLU A 304 -7.08 13.66 19.00
N ASP A 305 -6.81 14.96 19.11
CA ASP A 305 -5.95 15.52 20.17
C ASP A 305 -6.60 15.40 21.56
N ASP A 306 -7.92 15.45 21.61
CA ASP A 306 -8.76 15.36 22.81
C ASP A 306 -9.29 13.92 23.05
N CYS A 307 -8.77 12.92 22.35
CA CYS A 307 -9.19 11.53 22.51
C CYS A 307 -8.59 10.89 23.76
N ASN A 308 -9.45 10.52 24.72
CA ASN A 308 -9.05 9.71 25.87
C ASN A 308 -8.64 8.29 25.37
N PRO A 309 -7.46 7.76 25.76
CA PRO A 309 -7.04 6.41 25.41
C PRO A 309 -8.04 5.30 25.73
N LEU A 310 -8.89 5.49 26.73
CA LEU A 310 -9.94 4.53 27.10
C LEU A 310 -11.11 4.48 26.11
N ASN A 311 -11.29 5.53 25.30
CA ASN A 311 -12.40 5.68 24.36
C ASN A 311 -11.99 5.48 22.89
N GLN A 312 -10.75 5.01 22.66
CA GLN A 312 -10.23 4.73 21.33
C GLN A 312 -10.98 3.56 20.68
N PHE A 313 -11.05 3.57 19.34
CA PHE A 313 -11.72 2.54 18.54
C PHE A 313 -11.28 1.11 18.92
N SER A 314 -10.00 0.93 19.15
CA SER A 314 -9.46 -0.29 19.72
C SER A 314 -8.10 -0.05 20.33
N LYS A 315 -7.69 -0.96 21.22
CA LYS A 315 -6.34 -1.02 21.75
C LYS A 315 -5.69 -2.33 21.26
N PRO A 316 -4.55 -2.26 20.56
CA PRO A 316 -3.84 -3.45 20.13
C PRO A 316 -3.30 -4.23 21.34
N HIS A 317 -3.06 -5.52 21.14
CA HIS A 317 -2.56 -6.43 22.18
C HIS A 317 -1.22 -7.02 21.78
N CYS A 318 -0.30 -7.18 22.73
CA CYS A 318 0.99 -7.83 22.51
C CYS A 318 1.17 -9.01 23.46
N ILE A 319 1.64 -10.13 22.91
CA ILE A 319 1.72 -11.41 23.63
C ILE A 319 3.01 -11.50 24.47
N HIS A 320 4.13 -11.07 23.87
CA HIS A 320 5.47 -11.12 24.48
C HIS A 320 6.22 -9.82 24.24
N LEU A 321 7.05 -9.43 25.21
CA LEU A 321 7.92 -8.26 25.12
C LEU A 321 9.17 -8.60 24.30
N HIS A 322 9.46 -7.79 23.29
CA HIS A 322 10.67 -7.81 22.48
C HIS A 322 11.55 -6.62 22.84
N GLN A 323 12.59 -6.89 23.65
CA GLN A 323 13.46 -5.84 24.21
C GLN A 323 14.22 -5.01 23.16
N SER A 324 14.39 -5.52 21.94
CA SER A 324 15.00 -4.78 20.83
C SER A 324 14.08 -3.70 20.25
N TRP A 325 12.78 -3.75 20.54
CA TRP A 325 11.77 -2.81 20.06
C TRP A 325 11.27 -1.87 21.15
N ALA A 326 11.13 -2.35 22.38
CA ALA A 326 10.52 -1.61 23.49
C ALA A 326 11.08 -2.01 24.85
N LYS A 327 11.00 -1.11 25.84
CA LYS A 327 11.47 -1.37 27.21
C LYS A 327 10.41 -2.07 28.06
N THR A 328 9.14 -1.74 27.86
CA THR A 328 7.99 -2.31 28.58
C THR A 328 6.94 -2.84 27.59
N MET A 329 6.00 -3.64 28.08
CA MET A 329 4.91 -4.14 27.25
C MET A 329 4.02 -2.98 26.76
N GLU A 330 3.78 -2.00 27.62
CA GLU A 330 3.01 -0.80 27.32
C GLU A 330 3.68 0.02 26.22
N ASP A 331 5.00 0.21 26.28
CA ASP A 331 5.77 0.88 25.22
C ASP A 331 5.66 0.13 23.89
N GLN A 332 5.65 -1.21 23.91
CA GLN A 332 5.52 -2.02 22.71
C GLN A 332 4.13 -1.90 22.07
N VAL A 333 3.08 -1.92 22.90
CA VAL A 333 1.70 -1.71 22.47
C VAL A 333 1.54 -0.32 21.85
N GLN A 334 2.11 0.70 22.51
CA GLN A 334 2.10 2.07 22.00
C GLN A 334 2.85 2.19 20.68
N LEU A 335 4.01 1.55 20.54
CA LEU A 335 4.78 1.55 19.30
C LEU A 335 4.01 0.90 18.14
N PHE A 336 3.31 -0.21 18.41
CA PHE A 336 2.46 -0.85 17.40
C PHE A 336 1.31 0.09 16.99
N TRP A 337 0.67 0.75 17.95
CA TRP A 337 -0.40 1.70 17.68
C TRP A 337 0.08 2.90 16.83
N GLU A 338 1.27 3.42 17.09
CA GLU A 338 1.87 4.53 16.34
C GLU A 338 2.31 4.17 14.91
N GLN A 339 2.61 2.89 14.64
CA GLN A 339 3.19 2.44 13.37
C GLN A 339 2.20 1.71 12.48
N GLY A 340 1.32 0.89 13.05
CA GLY A 340 0.40 0.00 12.32
C GLY A 340 -1.08 0.24 12.59
N ASP A 341 -1.45 1.26 13.38
CA ASP A 341 -2.84 1.58 13.76
C ASP A 341 -3.16 3.07 13.55
N PHE A 342 -4.29 3.56 14.07
CA PHE A 342 -4.72 4.96 13.98
C PHE A 342 -3.70 5.98 14.50
N GLY A 343 -2.77 5.57 15.38
CA GLY A 343 -1.65 6.40 15.80
C GLY A 343 -0.73 6.83 14.65
N TYR A 344 -0.66 6.05 13.57
CA TYR A 344 0.03 6.44 12.34
C TYR A 344 -0.53 7.73 11.75
N ILE A 345 -1.86 7.86 11.72
CA ILE A 345 -2.53 9.08 11.23
C ILE A 345 -2.23 10.26 12.14
N LYS A 346 -2.20 10.06 13.47
CA LYS A 346 -1.82 11.10 14.44
C LYS A 346 -0.41 11.63 14.16
N LYS A 347 0.53 10.71 13.94
CA LYS A 347 1.91 11.03 13.57
C LYS A 347 2.00 11.76 12.23
N MET A 348 1.23 11.37 11.22
CA MET A 348 1.23 12.07 9.93
C MET A 348 0.61 13.47 10.04
N LYS A 349 -0.45 13.65 10.83
CA LYS A 349 -1.06 14.96 11.11
C LYS A 349 -0.08 15.94 11.74
N SER A 350 0.74 15.50 12.70
CA SER A 350 1.73 16.36 13.34
C SER A 350 2.89 16.78 12.42
N GLN A 351 3.07 16.09 11.29
CA GLN A 351 4.09 16.41 10.28
C GLN A 351 3.59 17.33 9.16
N VAL A 352 2.31 17.73 9.18
CA VAL A 352 1.75 18.60 8.14
C VAL A 352 2.37 19.99 8.24
N MET A 353 2.93 20.45 7.12
CA MET A 353 3.49 21.76 6.94
C MET A 353 2.79 22.51 5.82
N GLU A 354 2.70 23.82 5.96
CA GLU A 354 2.10 24.70 4.97
C GLU A 354 3.18 25.22 4.00
N LEU A 355 3.09 24.81 2.74
CA LEU A 355 4.02 25.17 1.67
C LEU A 355 3.57 26.39 0.87
N CYS A 356 2.26 26.53 0.66
CA CYS A 356 1.64 27.62 -0.08
C CYS A 356 0.55 28.23 0.80
N GLN A 357 0.82 29.43 1.32
CA GLN A 357 -0.05 30.12 2.28
C GLN A 357 -0.98 31.12 1.54
N PRO A 358 -2.30 30.98 1.66
CA PRO A 358 -3.24 31.93 1.06
C PRO A 358 -3.17 33.27 1.79
N LYS A 359 -3.30 34.38 1.04
CA LYS A 359 -3.39 35.74 1.62
C LYS A 359 -4.83 36.23 1.73
N GLU A 360 -5.65 35.84 0.76
CA GLU A 360 -7.04 36.27 0.64
C GLU A 360 -7.98 35.08 0.37
N LEU A 361 -9.28 35.31 0.56
CA LEU A 361 -10.28 34.33 0.16
C LEU A 361 -10.17 34.05 -1.35
N GLY A 362 -10.19 32.77 -1.71
CA GLY A 362 -10.07 32.31 -3.10
C GLY A 362 -8.63 32.20 -3.62
N ASP A 363 -7.63 32.47 -2.78
CA ASP A 363 -6.24 32.10 -3.07
C ASP A 363 -6.05 30.58 -3.06
N SER A 364 -4.91 30.14 -3.58
CA SER A 364 -4.50 28.74 -3.52
C SER A 364 -3.85 28.41 -2.18
N SER A 365 -3.97 27.15 -1.76
CA SER A 365 -3.22 26.61 -0.62
C SER A 365 -2.55 25.29 -1.00
N LEU A 366 -1.46 24.96 -0.30
CA LEU A 366 -0.82 23.64 -0.37
C LEU A 366 -0.25 23.33 1.02
N THR A 367 -0.78 22.29 1.64
CA THR A 367 -0.23 21.69 2.86
C THR A 367 0.22 20.27 2.52
N CYS A 368 1.36 19.86 3.06
CA CYS A 368 1.91 18.54 2.81
C CYS A 368 2.55 17.98 4.07
N THR A 369 2.65 16.67 4.20
CA THR A 369 3.55 16.05 5.18
C THR A 369 5.01 16.18 4.71
N ALA A 370 5.94 15.86 5.61
CA ALA A 370 7.36 15.73 5.25
C ALA A 370 7.53 14.78 4.05
N ASN A 371 8.48 15.10 3.16
CA ASN A 371 8.72 14.37 1.91
C ASN A 371 7.53 14.32 0.93
N LEU A 372 6.48 15.12 1.12
CA LEU A 372 5.29 15.16 0.27
C LEU A 372 4.64 13.77 0.13
N TRP A 373 4.58 13.01 1.23
CA TRP A 373 3.89 11.71 1.25
C TRP A 373 2.37 11.85 1.12
N TYR A 374 1.82 12.92 1.66
CA TYR A 374 0.43 13.35 1.52
C TYR A 374 0.42 14.86 1.30
N CYS A 375 -0.47 15.35 0.44
CA CYS A 375 -0.71 16.77 0.27
C CYS A 375 -2.20 17.08 0.13
N HIS A 376 -2.62 18.25 0.61
CA HIS A 376 -3.93 18.83 0.35
C HIS A 376 -3.75 20.23 -0.24
N ALA A 377 -4.40 20.48 -1.37
CA ALA A 377 -4.32 21.73 -2.09
C ALA A 377 -5.71 22.27 -2.41
N THR A 378 -5.85 23.59 -2.36
CA THR A 378 -7.05 24.28 -2.85
C THR A 378 -6.68 25.20 -4.00
N ASN A 379 -7.58 25.30 -4.98
CA ASN A 379 -7.43 26.13 -6.18
C ASN A 379 -6.07 25.92 -6.89
N ILE A 380 -5.65 24.66 -7.05
CA ILE A 380 -4.39 24.29 -7.69
C ILE A 380 -4.53 24.27 -9.22
N TYR A 381 -3.52 24.76 -9.91
CA TYR A 381 -3.41 24.84 -11.37
C TYR A 381 -2.41 23.81 -11.91
N PHE A 382 -2.77 23.17 -13.03
CA PHE A 382 -1.92 22.32 -13.84
C PHE A 382 -1.98 22.75 -15.31
N ASP A 383 -0.83 22.89 -15.97
CA ASP A 383 -0.69 23.02 -17.42
C ASP A 383 -0.22 21.69 -18.01
N LEU A 384 -1.16 20.92 -18.57
CA LEU A 384 -0.89 19.64 -19.20
C LEU A 384 -0.86 19.75 -20.73
N LYS A 385 -0.66 20.95 -21.30
CA LYS A 385 -0.57 21.11 -22.76
C LYS A 385 0.58 20.32 -23.38
N ASN A 386 1.69 20.21 -22.66
CA ASN A 386 2.88 19.49 -23.09
C ASN A 386 2.88 18.00 -22.69
N PHE A 387 1.86 17.56 -21.93
CA PHE A 387 1.75 16.17 -21.54
C PHE A 387 1.23 15.32 -22.71
N ASN A 388 2.11 14.47 -23.24
CA ASN A 388 1.76 13.46 -24.23
C ASN A 388 1.82 12.05 -23.59
N PRO A 389 0.67 11.39 -23.33
CA PRO A 389 0.64 10.04 -22.74
C PRO A 389 1.16 8.95 -23.68
N ASP A 390 1.15 9.17 -25.00
CA ASP A 390 1.63 8.19 -25.99
C ASP A 390 3.15 8.21 -26.20
N ALA A 391 3.86 9.14 -25.54
CA ALA A 391 5.30 9.27 -25.69
C ALA A 391 6.10 8.12 -25.07
N THR A 392 5.54 7.41 -24.08
CA THR A 392 6.22 6.33 -23.36
C THR A 392 5.23 5.36 -22.70
N ASN A 393 5.72 4.16 -22.39
CA ASN A 393 5.03 3.15 -21.59
C ASN A 393 5.32 3.28 -20.09
N ASP A 394 6.15 4.25 -19.69
CA ASP A 394 6.43 4.53 -18.28
C ASP A 394 5.20 5.17 -17.63
N ARG A 395 4.67 4.51 -16.60
CA ARG A 395 3.47 4.96 -15.87
C ARG A 395 3.80 6.09 -14.89
N PHE A 396 5.05 6.20 -14.44
CA PHE A 396 5.44 7.11 -13.36
C PHE A 396 6.56 8.05 -13.74
N ARG A 397 6.47 8.66 -14.93
CA ARG A 397 7.38 9.71 -15.33
C ARG A 397 7.42 10.83 -14.30
N GLU A 398 8.62 11.18 -13.90
CA GLU A 398 8.89 12.24 -12.94
C GLU A 398 9.14 13.61 -13.59
N ASP A 399 9.16 13.68 -14.94
CA ASP A 399 9.50 14.87 -15.75
C ASP A 399 8.32 15.47 -16.51
N VAL A 400 7.08 15.11 -16.12
CA VAL A 400 5.86 15.52 -16.84
C VAL A 400 5.57 17.02 -16.76
N LEU A 401 5.86 17.64 -15.60
CA LEU A 401 5.56 19.04 -15.32
C LEU A 401 6.86 19.83 -15.13
N LYS A 402 6.93 21.02 -15.71
CA LYS A 402 8.07 21.95 -15.63
C LYS A 402 7.73 23.20 -14.83
N GLU A 403 8.72 24.08 -14.66
CA GLU A 403 8.52 25.36 -13.98
C GLU A 403 7.41 26.18 -14.63
N GLY A 404 6.45 26.64 -13.81
CA GLY A 404 5.24 27.34 -14.25
C GLY A 404 4.09 26.45 -14.72
N GLU A 405 4.27 25.13 -14.85
CA GLU A 405 3.21 24.20 -15.27
C GLU A 405 2.39 23.62 -14.10
N VAL A 406 2.81 23.84 -12.86
CA VAL A 406 2.01 23.51 -11.67
C VAL A 406 2.17 24.61 -10.63
N GLY A 407 1.07 25.01 -9.99
CA GLY A 407 1.14 26.14 -9.05
C GLY A 407 -0.19 26.67 -8.54
N GLY A 408 -0.12 27.83 -7.91
CA GLY A 408 -1.28 28.52 -7.36
C GLY A 408 -0.96 29.95 -6.90
N HIS A 409 -1.98 30.77 -6.72
CA HIS A 409 -1.81 32.15 -6.23
C HIS A 409 -1.71 32.17 -4.70
N CYS A 410 -0.49 32.26 -4.17
CA CYS A 410 -0.21 32.20 -2.73
C CYS A 410 1.21 32.65 -2.40
N HIS A 411 1.53 32.79 -1.10
CA HIS A 411 2.92 32.89 -0.64
C HIS A 411 3.55 31.49 -0.56
N PHE A 412 4.35 31.13 -1.57
CA PHE A 412 5.00 29.81 -1.66
C PHE A 412 6.38 29.81 -0.98
N LYS A 413 6.59 28.88 -0.05
CA LYS A 413 7.83 28.69 0.72
C LYS A 413 8.80 27.79 -0.06
N LYS A 414 9.42 28.33 -1.12
CA LYS A 414 10.27 27.59 -2.08
C LYS A 414 11.41 26.81 -1.42
N ASP A 415 12.09 27.39 -0.44
CA ASP A 415 13.24 26.72 0.22
C ASP A 415 12.80 25.57 1.12
N LEU A 416 11.68 25.73 1.84
CA LEU A 416 11.09 24.64 2.63
C LEU A 416 10.68 23.47 1.74
N HIS A 417 10.06 23.76 0.60
CA HIS A 417 9.66 22.76 -0.38
C HIS A 417 10.87 22.00 -0.95
N LYS A 418 11.91 22.70 -1.39
CA LYS A 418 13.12 22.08 -1.97
C LYS A 418 13.77 21.04 -1.04
N ASN A 419 13.68 21.24 0.27
CA ASN A 419 14.27 20.35 1.27
C ASN A 419 13.45 19.07 1.55
N GLN A 420 12.41 18.78 0.76
CA GLN A 420 11.54 17.61 0.94
C GLN A 420 11.78 16.50 -0.10
N ASN A 421 12.94 16.50 -0.76
CA ASN A 421 13.22 15.59 -1.87
C ASN A 421 13.90 14.28 -1.47
N GLU A 422 14.14 14.03 -0.17
CA GLU A 422 14.92 12.87 0.30
C GLU A 422 14.31 11.54 -0.17
N ASN A 423 12.97 11.47 -0.21
CA ASN A 423 12.24 10.29 -0.66
C ASN A 423 11.59 10.47 -2.04
N LYS A 424 12.19 11.30 -2.92
CA LYS A 424 11.74 11.43 -4.32
C LYS A 424 11.82 10.07 -5.00
N SER A 425 10.66 9.48 -5.27
CA SER A 425 10.53 8.20 -5.96
C SER A 425 9.08 7.98 -6.39
N PRO A 426 8.84 7.39 -7.57
CA PRO A 426 7.52 7.16 -8.17
C PRO A 426 6.40 6.78 -7.20
N LEU A 427 6.58 5.73 -6.40
CA LEU A 427 5.55 5.20 -5.51
C LEU A 427 5.79 5.52 -4.03
N GLN A 428 6.69 6.46 -3.72
CA GLN A 428 7.03 6.80 -2.34
C GLN A 428 6.65 8.23 -1.96
N SER A 429 6.62 9.18 -2.90
CA SER A 429 6.29 10.58 -2.62
C SER A 429 5.63 11.26 -3.81
N TRP A 430 4.96 12.40 -3.58
CA TRP A 430 4.46 13.30 -4.63
C TRP A 430 5.44 14.41 -4.99
N PHE A 431 6.70 14.28 -4.55
CA PHE A 431 7.69 15.34 -4.73
C PHE A 431 7.95 15.62 -6.20
N ALA A 432 8.08 14.59 -7.06
CA ALA A 432 8.36 14.78 -8.48
C ALA A 432 7.24 15.58 -9.18
N GLU A 433 5.98 15.24 -8.91
CA GLU A 433 4.83 15.89 -9.53
C GLU A 433 4.63 17.35 -9.07
N LEU A 434 5.15 17.70 -7.89
CA LEU A 434 5.05 19.03 -7.31
C LEU A 434 6.40 19.76 -7.27
N GLU A 435 7.47 19.18 -7.82
CA GLU A 435 8.87 19.68 -7.74
C GLU A 435 8.97 21.13 -8.21
N HIS A 436 8.22 21.43 -9.28
CA HIS A 436 8.20 22.70 -9.97
C HIS A 436 7.03 23.62 -9.58
N TYR A 437 6.40 23.38 -8.41
CA TYR A 437 5.32 24.22 -7.91
C TYR A 437 5.72 25.70 -7.86
N THR A 438 4.89 26.55 -8.48
CA THR A 438 5.18 27.98 -8.66
C THR A 438 4.07 28.86 -8.08
N SER A 439 4.45 29.98 -7.47
CA SER A 439 3.51 31.03 -7.08
C SER A 439 3.07 31.80 -8.32
N LEU A 440 1.77 31.78 -8.62
CA LEU A 440 1.18 32.50 -9.74
C LEU A 440 0.88 33.94 -9.36
N SER A 441 1.02 34.87 -10.31
CA SER A 441 0.74 36.31 -10.12
C SER A 441 -0.76 36.65 -10.09
N VAL A 442 -1.62 35.73 -10.53
CA VAL A 442 -3.07 35.88 -10.58
C VAL A 442 -3.76 34.63 -10.06
N LYS A 443 -4.97 34.80 -9.51
CA LYS A 443 -5.81 33.69 -9.08
C LYS A 443 -6.31 32.92 -10.32
N PRO A 444 -5.92 31.65 -10.53
CA PRO A 444 -6.06 30.98 -11.83
C PRO A 444 -7.53 30.77 -12.25
N LEU A 445 -8.42 30.58 -11.28
CA LEU A 445 -9.86 30.42 -11.50
C LEU A 445 -10.52 31.75 -11.93
N GLN A 446 -10.31 32.84 -11.18
CA GLN A 446 -10.92 34.14 -11.50
C GLN A 446 -10.34 34.75 -12.79
N ALA A 447 -9.05 34.51 -13.07
CA ALA A 447 -8.40 35.01 -14.26
C ALA A 447 -8.74 34.20 -15.54
N GLY A 448 -9.51 33.11 -15.43
CA GLY A 448 -9.89 32.30 -16.58
C GLY A 448 -8.72 31.58 -17.25
N LEU A 449 -7.68 31.20 -16.49
CA LEU A 449 -6.49 30.55 -17.04
C LEU A 449 -6.70 29.08 -17.43
N CYS A 450 -7.73 28.45 -16.86
CA CYS A 450 -7.98 27.02 -17.00
C CYS A 450 -9.02 26.72 -18.08
N ASP A 451 -8.69 25.75 -18.94
CA ASP A 451 -9.60 25.22 -19.95
C ASP A 451 -10.65 24.30 -19.29
N VAL A 452 -10.28 23.66 -18.17
CA VAL A 452 -11.18 22.81 -17.37
C VAL A 452 -11.12 23.20 -15.90
N ILE A 453 -12.28 23.34 -15.27
CA ILE A 453 -12.40 23.60 -13.83
C ILE A 453 -13.11 22.42 -13.16
N VAL A 454 -12.41 21.73 -12.27
CA VAL A 454 -12.93 20.60 -11.51
C VAL A 454 -13.37 21.10 -10.13
N ASN A 455 -14.69 21.14 -9.93
CA ASN A 455 -15.32 21.59 -8.68
C ASN A 455 -15.41 20.50 -7.61
N ARG A 456 -15.52 19.23 -8.02
CA ARG A 456 -15.64 18.10 -7.09
C ARG A 456 -14.28 17.81 -6.43
N PRO A 457 -14.24 17.54 -5.11
CA PRO A 457 -13.02 17.06 -4.45
C PRO A 457 -12.38 15.91 -5.22
N THR A 458 -11.09 16.01 -5.49
CA THR A 458 -10.37 15.04 -6.32
C THR A 458 -9.20 14.46 -5.54
N VAL A 459 -9.16 13.13 -5.41
CA VAL A 459 -8.02 12.40 -4.83
C VAL A 459 -7.14 11.89 -5.96
N PHE A 460 -5.89 12.31 -5.99
CA PHE A 460 -4.84 11.82 -6.87
C PHE A 460 -4.20 10.58 -6.26
N MET A 461 -4.03 9.52 -7.07
CA MET A 461 -3.47 8.25 -6.63
C MET A 461 -2.45 7.70 -7.61
N LYS A 462 -1.35 7.16 -7.08
CA LYS A 462 -0.40 6.29 -7.80
C LYS A 462 -0.60 4.86 -7.32
N LEU A 463 -0.79 3.93 -8.26
CA LEU A 463 -1.21 2.56 -7.95
C LEU A 463 -0.06 1.57 -8.14
N ASP A 464 0.08 0.59 -7.25
CA ASP A 464 1.15 -0.41 -7.30
C ASP A 464 0.93 -1.44 -8.41
N ALA A 465 -0.08 -2.31 -8.29
CA ALA A 465 -0.37 -3.34 -9.31
C ALA A 465 -1.78 -3.95 -9.22
N GLY A 466 -2.69 -3.49 -10.09
CA GLY A 466 -4.11 -3.91 -10.15
C GLY A 466 -4.37 -5.37 -10.55
N ILE A 467 -3.34 -6.12 -10.91
CA ILE A 467 -3.45 -7.56 -11.27
C ILE A 467 -3.08 -8.49 -10.11
N ASN A 468 -2.63 -7.97 -8.97
CA ASN A 468 -2.21 -8.77 -7.83
C ASN A 468 -2.89 -8.25 -6.55
N LEU A 469 -3.67 -9.12 -5.89
CA LEU A 469 -4.50 -8.75 -4.75
C LEU A 469 -3.69 -8.09 -3.62
N TYR A 470 -2.54 -8.69 -3.24
CA TYR A 470 -1.70 -8.17 -2.16
C TYR A 470 -1.16 -6.77 -2.47
N HIS A 471 -0.65 -6.58 -3.70
CA HIS A 471 -0.11 -5.28 -4.13
C HIS A 471 -1.20 -4.21 -4.25
N HIS A 472 -2.36 -4.55 -4.85
CA HIS A 472 -3.41 -3.57 -5.06
C HIS A 472 -4.14 -3.18 -3.77
N PHE A 473 -4.26 -4.08 -2.80
CA PHE A 473 -4.88 -3.75 -1.52
C PHE A 473 -4.03 -2.82 -0.64
N CYS A 474 -2.72 -2.71 -0.91
CA CYS A 474 -1.93 -1.62 -0.37
C CYS A 474 -2.48 -0.25 -0.81
N ASP A 475 -2.91 -0.11 -2.06
CA ASP A 475 -3.48 1.14 -2.59
C ASP A 475 -4.79 1.51 -1.86
N PHE A 476 -5.69 0.55 -1.66
CA PHE A 476 -6.97 0.78 -0.99
C PHE A 476 -6.83 1.06 0.51
N VAL A 477 -5.92 0.38 1.21
CA VAL A 477 -5.64 0.68 2.62
C VAL A 477 -5.08 2.10 2.75
N ASN A 478 -4.14 2.50 1.90
CA ASN A 478 -3.58 3.86 1.92
C ASN A 478 -4.62 4.92 1.50
N LEU A 479 -5.58 4.58 0.62
CA LEU A 479 -6.71 5.46 0.31
C LEU A 479 -7.65 5.64 1.51
N TYR A 480 -7.96 4.59 2.25
CA TYR A 480 -8.77 4.68 3.46
C TYR A 480 -8.09 5.56 4.52
N VAL A 481 -6.79 5.39 4.73
CA VAL A 481 -5.98 6.24 5.61
C VAL A 481 -5.98 7.70 5.12
N THR A 482 -5.88 7.91 3.81
CA THR A 482 -5.98 9.23 3.18
C THR A 482 -7.34 9.88 3.46
N GLN A 483 -8.44 9.13 3.42
CA GLN A 483 -9.77 9.65 3.76
C GLN A 483 -9.89 10.07 5.23
N HIS A 484 -9.27 9.32 6.16
CA HIS A 484 -9.17 9.74 7.57
C HIS A 484 -8.29 10.98 7.77
N MET A 485 -7.17 11.06 7.04
CA MET A 485 -6.25 12.21 7.04
C MET A 485 -6.95 13.49 6.55
N ASN A 486 -7.61 13.40 5.39
CA ASN A 486 -8.44 14.47 4.81
C ASN A 486 -9.68 14.76 5.68
N GLY A 487 -10.15 13.73 6.39
CA GLY A 487 -11.24 13.85 7.33
C GLY A 487 -12.63 13.81 6.70
N SER A 488 -12.77 13.12 5.56
CA SER A 488 -14.03 12.89 4.86
C SER A 488 -14.04 11.48 4.27
N LEU A 489 -15.12 10.72 4.53
CA LEU A 489 -15.38 9.42 3.90
C LEU A 489 -16.46 9.51 2.80
N SER A 490 -16.72 10.71 2.28
CA SER A 490 -17.72 10.89 1.21
C SER A 490 -17.37 10.07 -0.03
N THR A 491 -18.37 9.45 -0.65
CA THR A 491 -18.25 8.81 -1.97
C THR A 491 -18.45 9.79 -3.12
N ASP A 492 -18.90 11.02 -2.87
CA ASP A 492 -19.02 12.07 -3.89
C ASP A 492 -17.67 12.77 -4.12
N ILE A 493 -16.68 11.99 -4.53
CA ILE A 493 -15.32 12.45 -4.84
C ILE A 493 -14.88 11.91 -6.19
N ASN A 494 -14.06 12.66 -6.92
CA ASN A 494 -13.33 12.09 -8.04
C ASN A 494 -12.09 11.36 -7.51
N ILE A 495 -11.75 10.23 -8.14
CA ILE A 495 -10.44 9.60 -7.98
C ILE A 495 -9.73 9.69 -9.32
N LEU A 496 -8.56 10.32 -9.32
CA LEU A 496 -7.72 10.49 -10.50
C LEU A 496 -6.49 9.59 -10.37
N MET A 497 -6.39 8.64 -11.29
CA MET A 497 -5.22 7.77 -11.43
C MET A 497 -4.10 8.56 -12.12
N TRP A 498 -3.03 8.83 -11.37
CA TRP A 498 -1.81 9.44 -11.86
C TRP A 498 -1.00 8.40 -12.63
N ASP A 499 -1.40 8.20 -13.88
CA ASP A 499 -0.74 7.34 -14.85
C ASP A 499 -0.33 8.17 -16.06
N THR A 500 0.97 8.25 -16.26
CA THR A 500 1.58 9.10 -17.30
C THR A 500 1.74 8.38 -18.63
N SER A 501 1.30 7.12 -18.72
CA SER A 501 1.31 6.30 -19.94
C SER A 501 -0.07 6.24 -20.61
N SER A 502 -0.11 5.83 -21.88
CA SER A 502 -1.36 5.48 -22.56
C SER A 502 -1.78 4.01 -22.37
N LEU A 503 -0.98 3.22 -21.63
CA LEU A 503 -1.26 1.81 -21.43
C LEU A 503 -2.54 1.60 -20.63
N THR A 504 -3.34 0.62 -21.06
CA THR A 504 -4.49 0.17 -20.27
C THR A 504 -4.03 -0.31 -18.90
N TYR A 505 -4.62 0.24 -17.85
CA TYR A 505 -4.47 -0.27 -16.49
C TYR A 505 -5.47 -1.42 -16.29
N ARG A 506 -4.96 -2.63 -16.12
CA ARG A 506 -5.78 -3.81 -15.84
C ARG A 506 -5.98 -3.89 -14.33
N ASP A 507 -7.23 -3.81 -13.92
CA ASP A 507 -7.65 -3.89 -12.52
C ASP A 507 -8.60 -5.08 -12.37
N LEU A 508 -8.14 -6.12 -11.68
CA LEU A 508 -8.94 -7.32 -11.40
C LEU A 508 -9.88 -7.14 -10.20
N PHE A 509 -9.77 -6.02 -9.50
CA PHE A 509 -10.48 -5.73 -8.24
C PHE A 509 -11.25 -4.41 -8.34
N SER A 510 -11.62 -3.99 -9.55
CA SER A 510 -12.25 -2.70 -9.83
C SER A 510 -13.57 -2.46 -9.08
N GLU A 511 -14.24 -3.53 -8.66
CA GLU A 511 -15.44 -3.46 -7.80
C GLU A 511 -15.16 -2.77 -6.45
N THR A 512 -13.92 -2.85 -5.97
CA THR A 512 -13.47 -2.24 -4.71
C THR A 512 -13.62 -0.72 -4.72
N TRP A 513 -13.49 -0.07 -5.87
CA TRP A 513 -13.66 1.38 -6.01
C TRP A 513 -15.04 1.88 -5.56
N LYS A 514 -16.08 1.03 -5.63
CA LYS A 514 -17.44 1.37 -5.18
C LYS A 514 -17.51 1.70 -3.70
N ALA A 515 -16.55 1.24 -2.89
CA ALA A 515 -16.46 1.61 -1.48
C ALA A 515 -15.95 3.06 -1.29
N PHE A 516 -15.21 3.61 -2.25
CA PHE A 516 -14.53 4.90 -2.10
C PHE A 516 -15.17 6.02 -2.90
N THR A 517 -15.79 5.70 -4.03
CA THR A 517 -16.43 6.71 -4.89
C THR A 517 -17.65 6.14 -5.62
N GLN A 518 -18.65 7.00 -5.85
CA GLN A 518 -19.78 6.70 -6.72
C GLN A 518 -19.52 7.08 -8.20
N HIS A 519 -18.33 7.60 -8.49
CA HIS A 519 -17.91 8.08 -9.81
C HIS A 519 -16.90 7.13 -10.44
N ARG A 520 -16.77 7.17 -11.77
CA ARG A 520 -15.73 6.41 -12.47
C ARG A 520 -14.34 6.93 -12.10
N ILE A 521 -13.35 6.03 -12.15
CA ILE A 521 -11.94 6.41 -12.04
C ILE A 521 -11.53 7.20 -13.28
N ILE A 522 -10.92 8.37 -13.05
CA ILE A 522 -10.46 9.29 -14.10
C ILE A 522 -8.98 9.00 -14.36
N ARG A 523 -8.58 8.94 -15.63
CA ARG A 523 -7.16 8.85 -16.01
C ARG A 523 -6.58 10.23 -16.26
N LEU A 524 -5.31 10.43 -15.89
CA LEU A 524 -4.58 11.68 -16.17
C LEU A 524 -4.60 12.04 -17.67
N SER A 525 -4.55 11.04 -18.56
CA SER A 525 -4.60 11.21 -20.02
C SER A 525 -5.86 11.94 -20.52
N GLU A 526 -6.96 11.95 -19.77
CA GLU A 526 -8.18 12.68 -20.15
C GLU A 526 -8.01 14.22 -20.10
N TYR A 527 -6.97 14.67 -19.38
CA TYR A 527 -6.57 16.06 -19.26
C TYR A 527 -5.34 16.42 -20.12
N ALA A 528 -4.81 15.48 -20.90
CA ALA A 528 -3.73 15.77 -21.84
C ALA A 528 -4.11 16.91 -22.80
N GLY A 529 -3.19 17.83 -23.03
CA GLY A 529 -3.41 18.98 -23.91
C GLY A 529 -4.17 20.15 -23.26
N LYS A 530 -4.48 20.11 -21.96
CA LYS A 530 -5.35 21.11 -21.30
C LYS A 530 -4.71 21.76 -20.08
N ARG A 531 -5.14 22.98 -19.77
CA ARG A 531 -4.91 23.61 -18.46
C ARG A 531 -6.08 23.31 -17.54
N VAL A 532 -5.80 22.76 -16.36
CA VAL A 532 -6.83 22.25 -15.45
C VAL A 532 -6.67 22.88 -14.08
N CYS A 533 -7.76 23.38 -13.53
CA CYS A 533 -7.84 23.89 -12.18
C CYS A 533 -8.66 22.93 -11.32
N PHE A 534 -8.12 22.51 -10.18
CA PHE A 534 -8.87 21.75 -9.16
C PHE A 534 -9.16 22.66 -7.97
N LYS A 535 -10.44 22.78 -7.59
CA LYS A 535 -10.81 23.56 -6.40
C LYS A 535 -10.35 22.92 -5.10
N ASP A 536 -10.40 21.60 -5.04
CA ASP A 536 -9.99 20.79 -3.89
C ASP A 536 -9.31 19.52 -4.40
N ALA A 537 -8.05 19.34 -4.01
CA ALA A 537 -7.16 18.30 -4.50
C ALA A 537 -6.41 17.65 -3.33
N VAL A 538 -6.49 16.33 -3.22
CA VAL A 538 -5.76 15.55 -2.23
C VAL A 538 -4.82 14.60 -2.95
N PHE A 539 -3.54 14.59 -2.58
CA PHE A 539 -2.55 13.65 -3.05
C PHE A 539 -2.42 12.56 -1.99
N SER A 540 -2.81 11.33 -2.34
CA SER A 540 -2.96 10.23 -1.37
C SER A 540 -1.64 9.76 -0.80
N PHE A 541 -1.66 9.07 0.34
CA PHE A 541 -0.52 8.24 0.72
C PHE A 541 -0.21 7.21 -0.38
N ASN A 542 1.07 6.98 -0.65
CA ASN A 542 1.54 6.12 -1.74
C ASN A 542 1.88 4.70 -1.25
N PRO A 543 1.72 3.66 -2.10
CA PRO A 543 1.78 2.27 -1.67
C PRO A 543 3.18 1.77 -1.27
N ARG A 544 4.26 2.47 -1.66
CA ARG A 544 5.65 2.06 -1.38
C ARG A 544 6.39 3.04 -0.47
N MET A 545 5.67 3.91 0.23
CA MET A 545 6.27 4.85 1.19
C MET A 545 7.24 4.15 2.15
N ILE A 546 8.41 4.77 2.38
CA ILE A 546 9.36 4.29 3.39
C ILE A 546 8.68 4.37 4.76
N ARG A 547 8.64 3.24 5.48
CA ARG A 547 7.91 3.15 6.76
C ARG A 547 6.43 3.55 6.61
N GLY A 548 5.85 3.30 5.43
CA GLY A 548 4.42 3.44 5.15
C GLY A 548 3.60 2.34 5.81
N LEU A 549 2.30 2.29 5.53
CA LEU A 549 1.41 1.21 5.96
C LEU A 549 1.40 0.07 4.91
N TYR A 550 1.11 -1.16 5.35
CA TYR A 550 1.02 -2.39 4.54
C TYR A 550 2.36 -2.95 4.03
N TYR A 551 3.02 -2.34 3.03
CA TYR A 551 4.15 -2.98 2.33
C TYR A 551 5.52 -2.76 3.00
N ASN A 552 5.83 -1.53 3.38
CA ASN A 552 7.13 -1.12 3.94
C ASN A 552 7.03 -0.74 5.42
N MET A 553 6.04 -1.29 6.11
CA MET A 553 5.72 -0.97 7.49
C MET A 553 6.62 -1.77 8.44
N PRO A 554 7.33 -1.11 9.38
CA PRO A 554 8.06 -1.83 10.43
C PRO A 554 7.06 -2.38 11.46
N LEU A 555 6.48 -3.56 11.22
CA LEU A 555 5.49 -4.10 12.15
C LEU A 555 6.15 -4.58 13.45
N VAL A 556 5.71 -4.01 14.57
CA VAL A 556 6.22 -4.38 15.90
C VAL A 556 5.89 -5.85 16.19
N PRO A 557 6.87 -6.71 16.54
CA PRO A 557 6.67 -8.15 16.72
C PRO A 557 5.76 -8.51 17.89
N SER A 558 5.14 -9.69 17.85
CA SER A 558 4.19 -10.23 18.85
C SER A 558 2.95 -9.39 19.18
N CYS A 559 2.76 -8.23 18.54
CA CYS A 559 1.56 -7.42 18.64
C CYS A 559 0.54 -7.76 17.54
N VAL A 560 -0.74 -7.67 17.87
CA VAL A 560 -1.86 -8.08 17.02
C VAL A 560 -3.05 -7.13 17.20
N GLY A 561 -3.90 -7.09 16.16
CA GLY A 561 -5.20 -6.41 16.20
C GLY A 561 -5.09 -4.91 16.02
N SER A 562 -4.74 -4.46 14.80
CA SER A 562 -4.82 -3.04 14.45
C SER A 562 -6.28 -2.62 14.25
N GLY A 563 -6.70 -1.60 14.99
CA GLY A 563 -7.99 -0.96 14.85
C GLY A 563 -8.23 -0.40 13.47
N LEU A 564 -7.20 0.21 12.88
CA LEU A 564 -7.24 0.74 11.52
C LEU A 564 -7.57 -0.35 10.49
N PHE A 565 -6.93 -1.52 10.59
CA PHE A 565 -7.15 -2.62 9.65
C PHE A 565 -8.49 -3.33 9.88
N LYS A 566 -8.91 -3.45 11.16
CA LYS A 566 -10.27 -3.91 11.49
C LYS A 566 -11.33 -2.97 10.92
N ALA A 567 -11.20 -1.66 11.16
CA ALA A 567 -12.11 -0.65 10.64
C ALA A 567 -12.12 -0.64 9.10
N PHE A 568 -10.94 -0.75 8.46
CA PHE A 568 -10.86 -0.90 7.01
C PHE A 568 -11.66 -2.11 6.51
N SER A 569 -11.46 -3.29 7.11
CA SER A 569 -12.20 -4.51 6.75
C SER A 569 -13.71 -4.31 6.86
N GLU A 570 -14.20 -3.83 8.02
CA GLU A 570 -15.62 -3.58 8.26
C GLU A 570 -16.20 -2.56 7.28
N HIS A 571 -15.45 -1.49 7.00
CA HIS A 571 -15.84 -0.44 6.07
C HIS A 571 -16.02 -0.99 4.66
N MET A 572 -15.05 -1.77 4.20
CA MET A 572 -15.06 -2.38 2.87
C MET A 572 -16.23 -3.36 2.70
N LEU A 573 -16.39 -4.29 3.64
CA LEU A 573 -17.45 -5.29 3.59
C LEU A 573 -18.84 -4.64 3.60
N HIS A 574 -19.05 -3.63 4.47
CA HIS A 574 -20.30 -2.90 4.52
C HIS A 574 -20.61 -2.17 3.21
N ARG A 575 -19.68 -1.37 2.68
CA ARG A 575 -19.93 -0.57 1.47
C ARG A 575 -20.05 -1.41 0.20
N LEU A 576 -19.40 -2.57 0.16
CA LEU A 576 -19.53 -3.52 -0.94
C LEU A 576 -20.74 -4.46 -0.78
N GLY A 577 -21.50 -4.34 0.31
CA GLY A 577 -22.70 -5.16 0.55
C GLY A 577 -22.39 -6.64 0.79
N VAL A 578 -21.20 -6.95 1.33
CA VAL A 578 -20.81 -8.32 1.69
C VAL A 578 -21.34 -8.62 3.08
N ILE A 579 -22.21 -9.63 3.17
CA ILE A 579 -22.91 -9.99 4.40
C ILE A 579 -22.33 -11.28 4.96
N GLN A 580 -22.28 -11.36 6.29
CA GLN A 580 -21.96 -12.56 7.02
C GLN A 580 -23.22 -13.42 7.23
N ASP A 581 -23.16 -14.67 6.79
CA ASP A 581 -24.22 -15.64 6.96
C ASP A 581 -24.24 -16.19 8.39
N ASN A 582 -25.43 -16.47 8.90
CA ASN A 582 -25.61 -17.08 10.22
C ASN A 582 -24.77 -18.33 10.37
N HIS A 583 -24.06 -18.41 11.49
CA HIS A 583 -23.12 -19.48 11.79
C HIS A 583 -23.76 -20.50 12.77
N ARG A 584 -23.41 -21.79 12.62
CA ARG A 584 -23.84 -22.88 13.51
C ARG A 584 -22.68 -23.32 14.40
N GLU A 585 -22.80 -23.16 15.71
CA GLU A 585 -21.70 -23.36 16.67
C GLU A 585 -20.97 -24.72 16.54
N ASP A 586 -21.68 -25.75 16.08
CA ASP A 586 -21.20 -27.12 15.91
C ASP A 586 -20.54 -27.40 14.54
N GLU A 587 -20.50 -26.42 13.64
CA GLU A 587 -19.95 -26.57 12.28
C GLU A 587 -18.74 -25.66 12.04
N PHE A 588 -17.85 -26.03 11.13
CA PHE A 588 -16.70 -25.24 10.71
C PHE A 588 -16.66 -25.14 9.19
N ARG A 589 -16.84 -23.93 8.66
CA ARG A 589 -16.72 -23.63 7.23
C ARG A 589 -15.25 -23.51 6.87
N ILE A 590 -14.73 -24.50 6.16
CA ILE A 590 -13.33 -24.56 5.75
C ILE A 590 -13.26 -24.25 4.27
N THR A 591 -12.57 -23.18 3.90
CA THR A 591 -12.29 -22.85 2.51
C THR A 591 -10.83 -23.15 2.19
N LEU A 592 -10.61 -24.07 1.26
CA LEU A 592 -9.29 -24.36 0.70
C LEU A 592 -9.12 -23.59 -0.62
N LEU A 593 -8.17 -22.65 -0.62
CA LEU A 593 -7.73 -21.93 -1.81
C LEU A 593 -6.77 -22.81 -2.62
N ASP A 594 -7.30 -23.43 -3.66
CA ASP A 594 -6.55 -24.12 -4.70
C ASP A 594 -5.99 -23.11 -5.71
N ARG A 595 -5.06 -23.56 -6.55
CA ARG A 595 -4.33 -22.72 -7.49
C ARG A 595 -4.20 -23.36 -8.85
N SER A 596 -4.77 -22.71 -9.86
CA SER A 596 -4.50 -23.00 -11.28
C SER A 596 -3.26 -22.26 -11.82
N THR A 597 -2.18 -22.21 -11.05
CA THR A 597 -0.91 -21.57 -11.45
C THR A 597 0.18 -22.60 -11.76
N LYS A 598 1.26 -22.20 -12.44
CA LYS A 598 2.39 -23.10 -12.75
C LYS A 598 3.09 -23.64 -11.50
N TYR A 599 3.16 -22.84 -10.45
CA TYR A 599 3.89 -23.12 -9.23
C TYR A 599 3.00 -22.96 -8.00
N ARG A 600 3.46 -23.49 -6.86
CA ARG A 600 2.78 -23.55 -5.58
C ARG A 600 1.41 -24.21 -5.69
N ARG A 601 1.34 -25.32 -6.42
CA ARG A 601 0.18 -26.21 -6.42
C ARG A 601 0.29 -27.21 -5.28
N ILE A 602 -0.87 -27.65 -4.78
CA ILE A 602 -0.98 -28.74 -3.81
C ILE A 602 -1.10 -30.04 -4.61
N LEU A 603 -0.04 -30.85 -4.62
CA LEU A 603 0.04 -32.06 -5.45
C LEU A 603 -0.93 -33.15 -4.99
N ASN A 604 -1.06 -33.36 -3.68
CA ASN A 604 -1.97 -34.36 -3.09
C ASN A 604 -3.26 -33.72 -2.55
N ARG A 605 -3.78 -32.70 -3.24
CA ARG A 605 -5.00 -31.96 -2.84
C ARG A 605 -6.17 -32.87 -2.48
N ASP A 606 -6.44 -33.87 -3.31
CA ASP A 606 -7.62 -34.73 -3.16
C ASP A 606 -7.55 -35.59 -1.89
N GLU A 607 -6.35 -35.96 -1.44
CA GLU A 607 -6.14 -36.67 -0.17
C GLU A 607 -6.45 -35.76 1.02
N LEU A 608 -5.95 -34.52 1.00
CA LEU A 608 -6.20 -33.53 2.07
C LEU A 608 -7.69 -33.18 2.17
N VAL A 609 -8.33 -32.97 1.03
CA VAL A 609 -9.78 -32.70 0.94
C VAL A 609 -10.59 -33.90 1.44
N GLY A 610 -10.25 -35.11 0.98
CA GLY A 610 -10.92 -36.33 1.41
C GLY A 610 -10.82 -36.53 2.93
N ALA A 611 -9.67 -36.26 3.52
CA ALA A 611 -9.47 -36.33 4.96
C ALA A 611 -10.36 -35.33 5.73
N MET A 612 -10.48 -34.08 5.27
CA MET A 612 -11.37 -33.09 5.89
C MET A 612 -12.85 -33.47 5.72
N MET A 613 -13.26 -33.96 4.55
CA MET A 613 -14.65 -34.34 4.27
C MET A 613 -15.13 -35.54 5.11
N ASN A 614 -14.21 -36.37 5.60
CA ASN A 614 -14.52 -37.48 6.52
C ASN A 614 -14.87 -37.01 7.94
N VAL A 615 -14.70 -35.73 8.26
CA VAL A 615 -15.04 -35.15 9.56
C VAL A 615 -16.43 -34.49 9.50
N PRO A 616 -17.45 -35.01 10.19
CA PRO A 616 -18.85 -34.56 10.02
C PRO A 616 -19.09 -33.06 10.26
N MET A 617 -18.31 -32.45 11.17
CA MET A 617 -18.43 -31.03 11.54
C MET A 617 -17.77 -30.07 10.55
N PHE A 618 -16.95 -30.57 9.62
CA PHE A 618 -16.26 -29.74 8.63
C PHE A 618 -17.10 -29.58 7.36
N LYS A 619 -17.36 -28.32 6.98
CA LYS A 619 -18.00 -27.94 5.73
C LYS A 619 -16.94 -27.42 4.78
N VAL A 620 -16.40 -28.32 3.97
CA VAL A 620 -15.26 -28.05 3.09
C VAL A 620 -15.75 -27.45 1.77
N ASN A 621 -15.20 -26.28 1.41
CA ASN A 621 -15.36 -25.62 0.14
C ASN A 621 -13.99 -25.45 -0.53
N ILE A 622 -13.89 -25.71 -1.82
CA ILE A 622 -12.64 -25.57 -2.59
C ILE A 622 -12.85 -24.48 -3.61
N VAL A 623 -11.94 -23.51 -3.62
CA VAL A 623 -12.03 -22.36 -4.52
C VAL A 623 -10.73 -22.14 -5.25
N ASP A 624 -10.83 -21.68 -6.49
CA ASP A 624 -9.72 -21.18 -7.29
C ASP A 624 -10.05 -19.75 -7.71
N TYR A 625 -9.53 -18.79 -6.95
CA TYR A 625 -9.82 -17.35 -7.09
C TYR A 625 -9.14 -16.76 -8.33
N THR A 626 -9.64 -17.16 -9.49
CA THR A 626 -9.31 -16.61 -10.80
C THR A 626 -10.38 -15.62 -11.25
N TRP A 627 -10.23 -15.06 -12.46
CA TRP A 627 -11.24 -14.20 -13.10
C TRP A 627 -12.61 -14.88 -13.29
N LYS A 628 -12.71 -16.21 -13.12
CA LYS A 628 -13.96 -16.96 -13.22
C LYS A 628 -14.89 -16.75 -12.02
N ILE A 629 -14.34 -16.38 -10.87
CA ILE A 629 -15.13 -16.05 -9.67
C ILE A 629 -15.06 -14.53 -9.48
N PRO A 630 -16.17 -13.79 -9.68
CA PRO A 630 -16.19 -12.34 -9.50
C PRO A 630 -15.68 -11.95 -8.12
N PHE A 631 -14.97 -10.83 -8.01
CA PHE A 631 -14.29 -10.46 -6.77
C PHE A 631 -15.24 -10.34 -5.56
N LEU A 632 -16.45 -9.79 -5.75
CA LEU A 632 -17.46 -9.72 -4.68
C LEU A 632 -17.88 -11.12 -4.18
N GLU A 633 -17.94 -12.11 -5.06
CA GLU A 633 -18.23 -13.49 -4.68
C GLU A 633 -17.04 -14.10 -3.92
N GLN A 634 -15.80 -13.78 -4.31
CA GLN A 634 -14.62 -14.17 -3.53
C GLN A 634 -14.69 -13.60 -2.11
N LEU A 635 -15.04 -12.32 -1.95
CA LEU A 635 -15.21 -11.69 -0.64
C LEU A 635 -16.33 -12.36 0.16
N LYS A 636 -17.45 -12.70 -0.46
CA LYS A 636 -18.56 -13.40 0.20
C LYS A 636 -18.13 -14.78 0.73
N ILE A 637 -17.42 -15.57 -0.07
CA ILE A 637 -16.91 -16.87 0.36
C ILE A 637 -15.89 -16.70 1.49
N THR A 638 -14.93 -15.79 1.31
CA THR A 638 -13.89 -15.49 2.31
C THR A 638 -14.50 -15.05 3.65
N HIS A 639 -15.43 -14.09 3.63
CA HIS A 639 -16.04 -13.54 4.84
C HIS A 639 -16.92 -14.56 5.59
N ASN A 640 -17.29 -15.64 4.90
CA ASN A 640 -18.04 -16.77 5.44
C ASN A 640 -17.17 -18.03 5.66
N SER A 641 -15.85 -17.86 5.76
CA SER A 641 -14.90 -18.94 6.06
C SER A 641 -14.40 -18.83 7.50
N ASP A 642 -14.50 -19.93 8.25
CA ASP A 642 -13.98 -20.02 9.62
C ASP A 642 -12.50 -20.40 9.63
N ILE A 643 -12.12 -21.27 8.70
CA ILE A 643 -10.74 -21.65 8.45
C ILE A 643 -10.47 -21.43 6.97
N PHE A 644 -9.50 -20.57 6.65
CA PHE A 644 -9.10 -20.29 5.28
C PHE A 644 -7.70 -20.83 5.04
N ILE A 645 -7.60 -21.85 4.20
CA ILE A 645 -6.39 -22.63 3.98
C ILE A 645 -5.84 -22.29 2.60
N GLY A 646 -4.54 -22.04 2.49
CA GLY A 646 -3.89 -21.92 1.19
C GLY A 646 -2.38 -21.83 1.30
N ILE A 647 -1.69 -22.04 0.18
CA ILE A 647 -0.23 -21.90 0.09
C ILE A 647 0.16 -20.46 -0.27
N HIS A 648 1.33 -20.01 0.22
CA HIS A 648 1.86 -18.66 0.08
C HIS A 648 1.59 -18.00 -1.28
N GLY A 649 0.93 -16.84 -1.26
CA GLY A 649 0.73 -16.00 -2.44
C GLY A 649 -0.48 -15.09 -2.30
N ALA A 650 -0.64 -14.21 -3.30
CA ALA A 650 -1.53 -13.05 -3.22
C ALA A 650 -2.97 -13.35 -2.78
N GLY A 651 -3.48 -14.55 -3.04
CA GLY A 651 -4.80 -14.96 -2.58
C GLY A 651 -4.95 -15.01 -1.05
N LEU A 652 -3.86 -15.19 -0.28
CA LEU A 652 -3.90 -15.09 1.19
C LEU A 652 -4.13 -13.66 1.69
N ALA A 653 -4.05 -12.64 0.82
CA ALA A 653 -4.47 -11.27 1.18
C ALA A 653 -5.98 -11.17 1.50
N HIS A 654 -6.77 -12.19 1.14
CA HIS A 654 -8.14 -12.38 1.62
C HIS A 654 -8.24 -12.46 3.15
N ALA A 655 -7.13 -12.67 3.86
CA ALA A 655 -7.05 -12.55 5.32
C ALA A 655 -7.65 -11.24 5.85
N LEU A 656 -7.57 -10.14 5.08
CA LEU A 656 -8.18 -8.86 5.42
C LEU A 656 -9.69 -8.94 5.65
N PHE A 657 -10.38 -9.88 5.00
CA PHE A 657 -11.85 -9.97 4.95
C PHE A 657 -12.41 -11.19 5.67
N LEU A 658 -11.54 -11.98 6.30
CA LEU A 658 -11.96 -13.06 7.18
C LEU A 658 -12.76 -12.51 8.38
N PRO A 659 -13.68 -13.32 8.93
CA PRO A 659 -14.40 -12.92 10.13
C PRO A 659 -13.44 -12.85 11.34
N ASP A 660 -13.80 -12.07 12.36
CA ASP A 660 -12.92 -11.78 13.51
C ASP A 660 -12.47 -13.05 14.28
N TRP A 661 -13.21 -14.16 14.18
CA TRP A 661 -12.88 -15.43 14.82
C TRP A 661 -12.06 -16.40 13.97
N ALA A 662 -11.86 -16.10 12.68
CA ALA A 662 -11.28 -17.06 11.75
C ALA A 662 -9.79 -17.32 11.97
N VAL A 663 -9.35 -18.42 11.36
CA VAL A 663 -7.95 -18.82 11.25
C VAL A 663 -7.51 -18.79 9.80
N LEU A 664 -6.44 -18.05 9.51
CA LEU A 664 -5.66 -18.19 8.29
C LEU A 664 -4.65 -19.32 8.47
N PHE A 665 -4.77 -20.38 7.67
CA PHE A 665 -3.80 -21.46 7.62
C PHE A 665 -2.96 -21.34 6.33
N GLU A 666 -1.75 -20.80 6.48
CA GLU A 666 -0.75 -20.81 5.41
C GLU A 666 -0.07 -22.18 5.34
N LEU A 667 -0.47 -23.02 4.39
CA LEU A 667 0.03 -24.40 4.23
C LEU A 667 1.54 -24.49 4.17
N TYR A 668 2.17 -23.52 3.51
CA TYR A 668 3.62 -23.35 3.52
C TYR A 668 3.93 -21.92 3.10
N ASN A 669 4.78 -21.25 3.88
CA ASN A 669 5.17 -19.85 3.69
C ASN A 669 6.24 -19.66 2.60
N THR A 670 6.78 -20.74 2.02
CA THR A 670 7.81 -20.67 0.97
C THR A 670 9.03 -19.84 1.36
N GLU A 671 9.49 -20.03 2.60
CA GLU A 671 10.66 -19.36 3.19
C GLU A 671 10.44 -17.85 3.41
N ASP A 672 9.18 -17.40 3.42
CA ASP A 672 8.78 -16.01 3.63
C ASP A 672 7.71 -15.92 4.74
N PRO A 673 8.08 -16.20 6.00
CA PRO A 673 7.13 -16.36 7.11
C PRO A 673 6.42 -15.06 7.50
N ALA A 674 7.03 -13.90 7.23
CA ALA A 674 6.51 -12.61 7.72
C ALA A 674 5.33 -12.10 6.88
N CYS A 675 5.32 -12.34 5.56
CA CYS A 675 4.41 -11.66 4.63
C CYS A 675 2.92 -11.76 5.01
N TYR A 676 2.39 -12.97 5.18
CA TYR A 676 0.96 -13.17 5.49
C TYR A 676 0.69 -13.31 7.00
N SER A 677 1.68 -13.73 7.78
CA SER A 677 1.55 -13.70 9.25
C SER A 677 1.42 -12.27 9.76
N ASP A 678 2.20 -11.31 9.25
CA ASP A 678 2.09 -9.90 9.61
C ASP A 678 0.76 -9.30 9.15
N LEU A 679 0.25 -9.69 7.98
CA LEU A 679 -1.07 -9.27 7.51
C LEU A 679 -2.19 -9.81 8.40
N ALA A 680 -2.11 -11.08 8.81
CA ALA A 680 -3.05 -11.69 9.75
C ALA A 680 -3.01 -10.99 11.12
N ARG A 681 -1.80 -10.68 11.62
CA ARG A 681 -1.59 -9.93 12.87
C ARG A 681 -2.14 -8.51 12.81
N LEU A 682 -1.94 -7.81 11.70
CA LEU A 682 -2.54 -6.50 11.45
C LEU A 682 -4.06 -6.59 11.51
N ARG A 683 -4.66 -7.53 10.76
CA ARG A 683 -6.11 -7.73 10.77
C ARG A 683 -6.63 -8.20 12.13
N GLY A 684 -5.81 -8.89 12.92
CA GLY A 684 -6.20 -9.48 14.20
C GLY A 684 -6.89 -10.84 14.08
N VAL A 685 -6.69 -11.55 12.97
CA VAL A 685 -7.16 -12.93 12.81
C VAL A 685 -6.08 -13.92 13.24
N ASN A 686 -6.49 -15.12 13.64
CA ASN A 686 -5.55 -16.16 14.03
C ASN A 686 -4.75 -16.63 12.81
N TYR A 687 -3.50 -16.99 13.02
CA TYR A 687 -2.60 -17.46 11.96
C TYR A 687 -1.90 -18.74 12.40
N ILE A 688 -1.92 -19.76 11.54
CA ILE A 688 -1.12 -20.97 11.69
C ILE A 688 -0.39 -21.28 10.38
N THR A 689 0.73 -21.97 10.48
CA THR A 689 1.53 -22.44 9.34
C THR A 689 2.03 -23.85 9.62
N TRP A 690 2.55 -24.51 8.60
CA TRP A 690 3.22 -25.81 8.73
C TRP A 690 4.30 -25.80 9.82
N GLU A 691 4.33 -26.82 10.67
CA GLU A 691 5.27 -26.92 11.80
C GLU A 691 6.44 -27.88 11.50
N HIS A 692 6.18 -28.99 10.80
CA HIS A 692 7.13 -30.08 10.59
C HIS A 692 7.63 -30.18 9.14
N ASN A 693 8.73 -29.50 8.81
CA ASN A 693 9.29 -29.43 7.45
C ASN A 693 9.63 -30.80 6.86
N GLU A 694 9.97 -31.80 7.67
CA GLU A 694 10.23 -33.18 7.25
C GLU A 694 8.98 -33.89 6.69
N LYS A 695 7.79 -33.33 6.94
CA LYS A 695 6.50 -33.81 6.45
C LYS A 695 5.97 -33.00 5.25
N LEU A 696 6.77 -32.06 4.75
CA LEU A 696 6.54 -31.29 3.53
C LEU A 696 7.37 -31.90 2.40
N TYR A 697 6.73 -32.20 1.26
CA TYR A 697 7.40 -32.80 0.11
C TYR A 697 7.41 -31.80 -1.06
N GLN A 698 8.60 -31.36 -1.44
CA GLN A 698 8.81 -30.45 -2.56
C GLN A 698 8.97 -31.25 -3.87
N GLU A 699 8.32 -30.81 -4.95
CA GLU A 699 8.34 -31.51 -6.25
C GLU A 699 9.74 -31.52 -6.88
N ASP A 700 10.38 -30.35 -6.91
CA ASP A 700 11.69 -30.11 -7.50
C ASP A 700 12.40 -28.94 -6.79
N GLU A 701 13.64 -28.62 -7.14
CA GLU A 701 14.39 -27.51 -6.54
C GLU A 701 13.78 -26.10 -6.75
N GLY A 702 12.77 -26.00 -7.62
CA GLY A 702 12.17 -24.75 -8.06
C GLY A 702 12.98 -24.06 -9.14
N HIS A 703 12.30 -23.35 -10.04
CA HIS A 703 12.95 -22.83 -11.24
C HIS A 703 12.58 -21.36 -11.47
N HIS A 704 13.18 -20.45 -10.70
CA HIS A 704 13.05 -19.01 -10.94
C HIS A 704 13.75 -18.64 -12.25
N PRO A 705 13.12 -17.85 -13.15
CA PRO A 705 13.71 -17.48 -14.45
C PRO A 705 15.10 -16.84 -14.39
N THR A 706 15.43 -16.21 -13.26
CA THR A 706 16.69 -15.47 -13.04
C THR A 706 17.46 -15.83 -11.78
N LEU A 707 16.83 -16.47 -10.78
CA LEU A 707 17.44 -16.70 -9.45
C LEU A 707 17.80 -18.18 -9.21
N GLY A 708 17.46 -19.08 -10.14
CA GLY A 708 17.65 -20.52 -9.96
C GLY A 708 16.64 -21.15 -9.00
N ALA A 709 17.12 -22.09 -8.16
CA ALA A 709 16.33 -22.77 -7.14
C ALA A 709 15.62 -21.76 -6.21
N HIS A 710 14.30 -21.88 -6.09
CA HIS A 710 13.50 -20.99 -5.24
C HIS A 710 12.17 -21.62 -4.85
N ALA A 711 11.88 -21.65 -3.54
CA ALA A 711 10.66 -22.22 -2.96
C ALA A 711 9.32 -21.68 -3.54
N LYS A 712 9.30 -20.48 -4.14
CA LYS A 712 8.08 -19.91 -4.75
C LYS A 712 7.80 -20.46 -6.17
N PHE A 713 8.75 -21.20 -6.75
CA PHE A 713 8.77 -21.64 -8.16
C PHE A 713 8.82 -23.17 -8.30
N THR A 714 8.17 -23.88 -7.38
CA THR A 714 7.97 -25.34 -7.36
C THR A 714 6.58 -25.68 -6.79
N ASN A 715 6.20 -26.96 -6.73
CA ASN A 715 4.94 -27.45 -6.16
C ASN A 715 5.19 -28.33 -4.92
N TYR A 716 4.15 -28.59 -4.13
CA TYR A 716 4.29 -29.24 -2.82
C TYR A 716 3.21 -30.28 -2.56
N ALA A 717 3.57 -31.38 -1.92
CA ALA A 717 2.66 -32.32 -1.27
C ALA A 717 2.85 -32.25 0.26
N PHE A 718 1.80 -32.63 1.00
CA PHE A 718 1.74 -32.48 2.45
C PHE A 718 1.32 -33.80 3.10
N ASN A 719 1.96 -34.16 4.22
CA ASN A 719 1.51 -35.30 5.01
C ASN A 719 0.08 -35.07 5.53
N VAL A 720 -0.80 -36.05 5.31
CA VAL A 720 -2.24 -35.94 5.62
C VAL A 720 -2.50 -35.83 7.13
N ASP A 721 -1.76 -36.58 7.96
CA ASP A 721 -1.99 -36.61 9.41
C ASP A 721 -1.58 -35.28 10.06
N GLU A 722 -0.43 -34.74 9.66
CA GLU A 722 0.03 -33.41 10.09
C GLU A 722 -0.95 -32.32 9.66
N PHE A 723 -1.40 -32.37 8.41
CA PHE A 723 -2.38 -31.44 7.89
C PHE A 723 -3.67 -31.47 8.72
N MET A 724 -4.23 -32.67 8.96
CA MET A 724 -5.46 -32.81 9.75
C MET A 724 -5.27 -32.35 11.20
N TRP A 725 -4.12 -32.63 11.81
CA TRP A 725 -3.81 -32.14 13.15
C TRP A 725 -3.84 -30.60 13.23
N LEU A 726 -3.23 -29.92 12.25
CA LEU A 726 -3.29 -28.46 12.14
C LEU A 726 -4.70 -27.93 11.88
N VAL A 727 -5.51 -28.63 11.06
CA VAL A 727 -6.92 -28.27 10.83
C VAL A 727 -7.75 -28.38 12.11
N TYR A 728 -7.55 -29.42 12.93
CA TYR A 728 -8.22 -29.53 14.24
C TYR A 728 -7.78 -28.41 15.20
N LYS A 729 -6.48 -28.11 15.24
CA LYS A 729 -5.94 -26.97 16.02
C LYS A 729 -6.57 -25.65 15.59
N ALA A 730 -6.78 -25.44 14.28
CA ALA A 730 -7.50 -24.27 13.77
C ALA A 730 -8.97 -24.27 14.21
N ALA A 731 -9.66 -25.41 14.16
CA ALA A 731 -11.06 -25.50 14.61
C ALA A 731 -11.20 -25.17 16.11
N ASP A 732 -10.28 -25.63 16.95
CA ASP A 732 -10.24 -25.28 18.38
C ASP A 732 -10.03 -23.78 18.59
N ALA A 733 -9.10 -23.16 17.85
CA ALA A 733 -8.86 -21.72 17.91
C ALA A 733 -10.09 -20.90 17.44
N VAL A 734 -10.80 -21.36 16.42
CA VAL A 734 -12.08 -20.77 15.99
C VAL A 734 -13.11 -20.83 17.11
N LYS A 735 -13.28 -22.00 17.73
CA LYS A 735 -14.24 -22.20 18.82
C LYS A 735 -13.94 -21.27 20.00
N GLU A 736 -12.69 -21.20 20.42
CA GLU A 736 -12.25 -20.30 21.49
C GLU A 736 -12.54 -18.83 21.13
N SER A 737 -12.24 -18.42 19.89
CA SER A 737 -12.43 -17.05 19.42
C SER A 737 -13.91 -16.65 19.37
N ARG A 738 -14.79 -17.54 18.90
CA ARG A 738 -16.25 -17.33 18.94
C ARG A 738 -16.76 -17.15 20.37
N HIS A 739 -16.33 -18.01 21.29
CA HIS A 739 -16.71 -17.91 22.70
C HIS A 739 -16.27 -16.59 23.33
N LYS A 740 -15.04 -16.12 23.03
CA LYS A 740 -14.54 -14.82 23.49
C LYS A 740 -15.39 -13.66 22.98
N LEU A 741 -15.76 -13.66 21.70
CA LEU A 741 -16.58 -12.62 21.08
C LEU A 741 -18.02 -12.60 21.61
N LEU A 742 -18.62 -13.76 21.85
CA LEU A 742 -19.94 -13.88 22.47
C LEU A 742 -19.92 -13.29 23.89
N ASN A 743 -18.92 -13.67 24.70
CA ASN A 743 -18.78 -13.18 26.06
C ASN A 743 -18.49 -11.67 26.12
N SER A 744 -17.68 -11.14 25.21
CA SER A 744 -17.43 -9.70 25.14
C SER A 744 -18.70 -8.93 24.80
N THR A 745 -19.49 -9.43 23.84
CA THR A 745 -20.77 -8.83 23.42
C THR A 745 -21.80 -8.87 24.55
N LEU A 746 -21.89 -10.00 25.28
CA LEU A 746 -22.77 -10.11 26.44
C LEU A 746 -22.34 -9.16 27.56
N SER A 747 -21.03 -9.04 27.82
CA SER A 747 -20.51 -8.13 28.84
C SER A 747 -20.75 -6.65 28.51
N SER A 748 -20.67 -6.25 27.24
CA SER A 748 -21.00 -4.88 26.82
C SER A 748 -22.48 -4.58 26.98
N ILE A 749 -23.36 -5.52 26.60
CA ILE A 749 -24.81 -5.39 26.78
C ILE A 749 -25.20 -5.30 28.27
N LEU A 750 -24.59 -6.13 29.13
CA LEU A 750 -24.86 -6.12 30.56
C LEU A 750 -24.35 -4.84 31.24
N ASN A 751 -23.23 -4.29 30.79
CA ASN A 751 -22.72 -3.01 31.27
C ASN A 751 -23.63 -1.84 30.85
N GLU A 752 -24.13 -1.81 29.61
CA GLU A 752 -25.10 -0.81 29.14
C GLU A 752 -26.45 -0.91 29.88
N GLY A 753 -26.91 -2.13 30.19
CA GLY A 753 -28.13 -2.39 30.96
C GLY A 753 -28.04 -2.05 32.46
N SER A 754 -26.82 -1.94 33.01
CA SER A 754 -26.57 -1.50 34.39
C SER A 754 -26.68 0.03 34.55
N THR A 755 -26.38 0.79 33.48
CA THR A 755 -26.50 2.25 33.46
C THR A 755 -27.92 2.75 33.21
N SER A 756 -28.85 1.88 32.80
CA SER A 756 -30.27 2.25 32.60
C SER A 756 -31.18 1.92 33.80
N LYS A 757 -30.62 1.54 34.96
CA LYS A 757 -31.37 1.32 36.21
C LYS A 757 -30.96 2.31 37.31
N SER A 758 -31.15 3.60 37.08
CA SER A 758 -31.50 4.54 38.15
C SER A 758 -32.24 5.73 37.56
N ARG A 759 -33.31 6.15 38.23
CA ARG A 759 -34.32 7.18 37.88
C ARG A 759 -35.58 6.68 37.19
N ASP A 760 -36.18 5.65 37.76
CA ASP A 760 -37.57 5.79 38.18
C ASP A 760 -37.58 6.23 39.65
N GLU A 761 -38.48 7.15 39.99
CA GLU A 761 -38.78 7.80 41.28
C GLU A 761 -38.16 9.20 41.57
N LEU A 762 -39.08 10.17 41.62
CA LEU A 762 -39.05 11.60 42.01
C LEU A 762 -38.63 12.66 40.98
#